data_AF-A0AAN6XZ14-F1
#
_entry.id   AF-A0AAN6XZ14-F1
#
_cell.length_a   1.000
_cell.length_b   1.000
_cell.length_c   1.000
_cell.angle_alpha   90.00
_cell.angle_beta   90.00
_cell.angle_gamma   90.00
#
_symmetry.space_group_name_H-M   'P 1'
#
loop_
_entity.id
_entity.type
_entity.pdbx_description
1 polymer ?
#
loop_
_entity_poly.entity_id
_entity_poly.type
_entity_poly.pdbx_seq_one_letter_code
_entity_poly.pdbx_strand_id
1 'polypeptide(L)'
;MKLPVLSSLLLAGAAELATAFWYNDIDHTSANVRGYAPDLDPDFGYPIYKAVSAGDGAGIQRAINEATTTGSSRNNLWFASQPRVVFLPPGTYDIRSTLNMRTDTILMGDAANPPTLRAVGPFSGNTLLMGKDPAATDDRGELSFTVGLKNIILDTRSISAQDFTALYWGVAQGSQLQNVKIVMPTSASGVGSTLGHTGIRMGRGSTLGLADVRIENGQTGILVQGHQQALFKSIYFFQNTVGMLITGGATFTVANPTFERCGFGVMHTGGSPYIALIDGKSINSGVTFKTTAWPNFLIENFEKDTTNTNFVEGPASNVLSGRTYVGQYSYGNTVDRNPIYGDMLSATAGRPSALTPGVGGRYLYLPAPNYATNPVTDFINIKDPAQNGGRTIKGDNTLDESAALNAILQLAATNNKIAYFPFGKYRVDSTLLVPPGSRIVGEGWATIVGNGAFFKNSAAPKPVVQVGTPGSIGTAQISDMRFTISDVLPGAIILQVNMAPPANSPGGVAIWNSLVTVGGTRGASALAASCNSDGSNQCKAAYLGIHLSNTSSTYIENVWNWVADHTAEDFSGGSRIAGKGGALVQSTKPTWLHALGSEHWWLYQLNLHRAQNVAITLLQSETNYDQGDNNLQLPPAPWASEVNPTVRGDPDFNTICASSSKQKRCRMGFANYINGGSNIFTYASASWAFFSGPGYQQCAGPYTCQEVMHRVESSPTNFKAFGLCSKDARVVARLGDGREIEANPNFTGSWGGGGGGDVGRYTP
;
A
#
# COMPACT_ATOMS: atom_id res chain seq x y z
N MET A 1 36.32 -45.24 50.84
CA MET A 1 35.58 -45.82 49.69
C MET A 1 34.09 -45.69 49.99
N LYS A 2 33.44 -44.65 49.43
CA LYS A 2 31.99 -44.44 49.29
C LYS A 2 31.82 -43.00 48.77
N LEU A 3 31.56 -42.86 47.47
CA LEU A 3 31.09 -41.61 46.87
C LEU A 3 29.56 -41.51 47.05
N PRO A 4 29.00 -40.33 47.32
CA PRO A 4 27.60 -40.04 47.09
C PRO A 4 27.38 -39.42 45.70
N VAL A 5 26.21 -39.73 45.16
CA VAL A 5 25.64 -39.31 43.89
C VAL A 5 25.33 -37.81 43.89
N LEU A 6 25.74 -37.07 42.86
CA LEU A 6 25.15 -35.78 42.50
C LEU A 6 24.29 -35.96 41.24
N SER A 7 22.98 -35.78 41.38
CA SER A 7 22.06 -35.56 40.26
C SER A 7 22.20 -34.12 39.78
N SER A 8 22.69 -33.92 38.57
CA SER A 8 22.67 -32.63 37.87
C SER A 8 21.32 -32.45 37.15
N LEU A 9 20.50 -31.53 37.66
CA LEU A 9 19.38 -30.93 36.92
C LEU A 9 19.95 -30.15 35.73
N LEU A 10 19.68 -30.60 34.51
CA LEU A 10 19.82 -29.79 33.30
C LEU A 10 18.55 -28.94 33.14
N LEU A 11 18.56 -27.72 33.66
CA LEU A 11 17.67 -26.68 33.14
C LEU A 11 18.23 -26.22 31.79
N ALA A 12 17.61 -26.67 30.70
CA ALA A 12 17.77 -26.03 29.40
C ALA A 12 16.98 -24.71 29.41
N GLY A 13 17.56 -23.67 30.00
CA GLY A 13 17.14 -22.30 29.72
C GLY A 13 17.61 -21.93 28.32
N ALA A 14 16.68 -21.64 27.41
CA ALA A 14 17.03 -20.98 26.16
C ALA A 14 17.66 -19.63 26.51
N ALA A 15 18.97 -19.51 26.32
CA ALA A 15 19.66 -18.23 26.49
C ALA A 15 19.10 -17.25 25.46
N GLU A 16 18.52 -16.16 25.95
CA GLU A 16 18.12 -15.01 25.14
C GLU A 16 19.37 -14.52 24.39
N LEU A 17 19.35 -14.63 23.06
CA LEU A 17 20.42 -14.06 22.25
C LEU A 17 20.32 -12.54 22.40
N ALA A 18 21.28 -11.94 23.10
CA ALA A 18 21.38 -10.49 23.22
C ALA A 18 21.34 -9.86 21.83
N THR A 19 20.42 -8.92 21.63
CA THR A 19 20.26 -8.17 20.38
C THR A 19 20.61 -6.70 20.59
N ALA A 20 21.09 -6.06 19.54
CA ALA A 20 21.34 -4.61 19.50
C ALA A 20 20.27 -3.87 18.69
N PHE A 21 19.16 -4.53 18.34
CA PHE A 21 18.09 -3.90 17.58
C PHE A 21 17.38 -2.84 18.41
N TRP A 22 17.41 -1.59 17.94
CA TRP A 22 16.93 -0.41 18.66
C TRP A 22 15.51 -0.54 19.23
N TYR A 23 14.61 -1.23 18.54
CA TYR A 23 13.20 -1.33 18.95
C TYR A 23 13.04 -2.19 20.22
N ASN A 24 13.96 -3.12 20.50
CA ASN A 24 13.97 -3.88 21.75
C ASN A 24 14.33 -2.98 22.95
N ASP A 25 15.27 -2.05 22.73
CA ASP A 25 15.91 -1.29 23.81
C ASP A 25 15.27 0.08 24.05
N ILE A 26 14.42 0.56 23.13
CA ILE A 26 13.69 1.81 23.32
C ILE A 26 12.59 1.65 24.37
N ASP A 27 12.33 2.70 25.16
CA ASP A 27 11.40 2.62 26.28
C ASP A 27 9.93 2.55 25.84
N HIS A 28 9.34 1.37 26.01
CA HIS A 28 7.92 1.07 25.76
C HIS A 28 7.05 1.03 27.03
N THR A 29 7.63 1.33 28.19
CA THR A 29 7.02 1.01 29.50
C THR A 29 6.73 2.23 30.36
N SER A 30 7.59 3.26 30.32
CA SER A 30 7.40 4.45 31.14
C SER A 30 6.13 5.20 30.71
N ALA A 31 5.26 5.50 31.68
CA ALA A 31 3.90 6.00 31.44
C ALA A 31 3.82 7.24 30.52
N ASN A 32 4.77 8.18 30.67
CA ASN A 32 4.79 9.42 29.89
C ASN A 32 5.51 9.29 28.55
N VAL A 33 6.22 8.19 28.30
CA VAL A 33 7.13 8.02 27.15
C VAL A 33 6.61 6.96 26.17
N ARG A 34 5.90 5.95 26.69
CA ARG A 34 5.32 4.87 25.90
C ARG A 34 4.19 5.33 24.97
N GLY A 35 3.82 4.46 24.03
CA GLY A 35 2.63 4.60 23.19
C GLY A 35 1.34 4.61 24.01
N TYR A 36 0.36 5.37 23.54
CA TYR A 36 -0.91 5.65 24.19
C TYR A 36 -2.06 5.65 23.17
N ALA A 37 -3.14 4.90 23.44
CA ALA A 37 -4.34 4.86 22.60
C ALA A 37 -5.46 5.74 23.21
N PRO A 38 -5.56 7.03 22.82
CA PRO A 38 -6.45 7.99 23.47
C PRO A 38 -7.95 7.77 23.24
N ASP A 39 -8.36 6.94 22.28
CA ASP A 39 -9.76 6.78 21.91
C ASP A 39 -10.46 5.55 22.53
N LEU A 40 -9.75 4.85 23.42
CA LEU A 40 -10.23 3.66 24.13
C LEU A 40 -10.81 4.02 25.49
N ASP A 41 -11.83 4.87 25.52
CA ASP A 41 -12.52 5.18 26.78
C ASP A 41 -13.33 3.97 27.29
N PRO A 42 -13.21 3.55 28.58
CA PRO A 42 -12.29 4.04 29.63
C PRO A 42 -10.97 3.27 29.78
N ASP A 43 -10.69 2.30 28.90
CA ASP A 43 -9.48 1.47 28.90
C ASP A 43 -8.25 2.12 28.24
N PHE A 44 -7.68 3.09 28.95
CA PHE A 44 -6.43 3.76 28.57
C PHE A 44 -5.17 2.94 28.94
N GLY A 45 -5.36 1.77 29.56
CA GLY A 45 -4.29 0.84 29.94
C GLY A 45 -3.84 -0.07 28.80
N TYR A 46 -4.53 -0.01 27.66
CA TYR A 46 -4.24 -0.80 26.48
C TYR A 46 -2.74 -0.70 26.08
N PRO A 47 -2.00 -1.83 26.07
CA PRO A 47 -0.61 -1.82 25.67
C PRO A 47 -0.53 -1.74 24.15
N ILE A 48 0.30 -0.86 23.60
CA ILE A 48 0.56 -0.80 22.15
C ILE A 48 1.61 -1.86 21.79
N TYR A 49 2.75 -1.79 22.46
CA TYR A 49 3.83 -2.77 22.39
C TYR A 49 3.54 -3.98 23.29
N LYS A 50 3.77 -5.19 22.76
CA LYS A 50 3.84 -6.44 23.53
C LYS A 50 4.98 -7.30 23.03
N ALA A 51 5.98 -7.53 23.87
CA ALA A 51 7.02 -8.53 23.60
C ALA A 51 6.51 -9.95 23.93
N VAL A 52 6.88 -10.92 23.10
CA VAL A 52 6.71 -12.34 23.38
C VAL A 52 8.03 -12.89 23.93
N SER A 53 7.98 -13.78 24.92
CA SER A 53 9.18 -14.46 25.41
C SER A 53 9.84 -15.27 24.27
N ALA A 54 11.18 -15.23 24.19
CA ALA A 54 11.92 -15.94 23.16
C ALA A 54 11.52 -17.43 23.08
N GLY A 55 11.07 -17.87 21.91
CA GLY A 55 10.64 -19.24 21.66
C GLY A 55 9.23 -19.61 22.13
N ASP A 56 8.49 -18.73 22.82
CA ASP A 56 7.09 -18.98 23.22
C ASP A 56 6.13 -18.79 22.03
N GLY A 57 6.02 -19.81 21.18
CA GLY A 57 5.13 -19.80 20.02
C GLY A 57 3.65 -19.62 20.37
N ALA A 58 3.19 -20.14 21.52
CA ALA A 58 1.81 -19.95 21.98
C ALA A 58 1.55 -18.51 22.46
N GLY A 59 2.59 -17.85 22.98
CA GLY A 59 2.56 -16.44 23.40
C GLY A 59 2.25 -15.48 22.27
N ILE A 60 2.58 -15.82 21.02
CA ILE A 60 2.29 -14.97 19.85
C ILE A 60 0.78 -14.75 19.70
N GLN A 61 -0.02 -15.82 19.69
CA GLN A 61 -1.47 -15.69 19.52
C GLN A 61 -2.12 -14.93 20.69
N ARG A 62 -1.62 -15.13 21.92
CA ARG A 62 -2.08 -14.38 23.11
C ARG A 62 -1.78 -12.90 22.97
N ALA A 63 -0.56 -12.53 22.60
CA ALA A 63 -0.13 -11.15 22.41
C ALA A 63 -0.92 -10.42 21.31
N ILE A 64 -1.31 -11.13 20.23
CA ILE A 64 -2.16 -10.57 19.16
C ILE A 64 -3.58 -10.24 19.66
N ASN A 65 -4.18 -11.11 20.49
CA ASN A 65 -5.60 -11.04 20.85
C ASN A 65 -5.90 -10.21 22.11
N GLU A 66 -4.98 -10.15 23.07
CA GLU A 66 -5.23 -9.53 24.37
C GLU A 66 -5.36 -7.99 24.26
N ALA A 67 -6.48 -7.46 24.75
CA ALA A 67 -6.71 -6.02 24.93
C ALA A 67 -6.14 -5.52 26.26
N THR A 68 -6.36 -6.25 27.36
CA THR A 68 -5.85 -5.90 28.69
C THR A 68 -4.84 -6.92 29.17
N THR A 69 -4.14 -6.61 30.26
CA THR A 69 -3.35 -7.60 31.02
C THR A 69 -4.21 -8.58 31.80
N THR A 70 -5.53 -8.34 31.89
CA THR A 70 -6.51 -9.15 32.64
C THR A 70 -7.33 -10.12 31.78
N GLY A 71 -7.04 -10.21 30.47
CA GLY A 71 -7.59 -11.25 29.58
C GLY A 71 -8.76 -10.82 28.68
N SER A 72 -9.09 -9.52 28.60
CA SER A 72 -10.05 -9.01 27.63
C SER A 72 -9.54 -9.22 26.19
N SER A 73 -10.42 -9.46 25.23
CA SER A 73 -10.05 -9.54 23.80
C SER A 73 -10.15 -8.18 23.11
N ARG A 74 -9.29 -7.95 22.12
CA ARG A 74 -9.39 -6.80 21.19
C ARG A 74 -10.66 -6.89 20.35
N ASN A 75 -11.14 -5.73 19.91
CA ASN A 75 -12.25 -5.64 18.98
C ASN A 75 -11.86 -6.25 17.63
N ASN A 76 -12.86 -6.83 16.98
CA ASN A 76 -12.71 -7.41 15.65
C ASN A 76 -12.71 -6.29 14.60
N LEU A 77 -11.85 -6.37 13.58
CA LEU A 77 -11.88 -5.50 12.40
C LEU A 77 -11.70 -3.99 12.63
N TRP A 78 -11.45 -3.53 13.88
CA TRP A 78 -11.19 -2.13 14.14
C TRP A 78 -9.91 -1.68 13.43
N PHE A 79 -9.99 -0.55 12.73
CA PHE A 79 -8.97 -0.10 11.79
C PHE A 79 -7.79 0.63 12.45
N ALA A 80 -8.00 1.40 13.52
CA ALA A 80 -7.06 2.45 13.92
C ALA A 80 -6.91 2.75 15.42
N SER A 81 -7.93 2.45 16.22
CA SER A 81 -7.97 2.85 17.62
C SER A 81 -7.44 1.80 18.58
N GLN A 82 -7.07 0.60 18.12
CA GLN A 82 -6.46 -0.45 18.94
C GLN A 82 -5.17 -0.97 18.30
N PRO A 83 -4.15 -0.13 18.05
CA PRO A 83 -2.97 -0.57 17.35
C PRO A 83 -2.15 -1.52 18.22
N ARG A 84 -1.58 -2.55 17.63
CA ARG A 84 -0.78 -3.54 18.34
C ARG A 84 0.52 -3.74 17.60
N VAL A 85 1.65 -3.61 18.29
CA VAL A 85 2.93 -4.17 17.84
C VAL A 85 3.26 -5.36 18.73
N VAL A 86 3.26 -6.56 18.14
CA VAL A 86 3.76 -7.77 18.80
C VAL A 86 5.21 -7.95 18.41
N PHE A 87 6.11 -7.73 19.36
CA PHE A 87 7.55 -7.88 19.15
C PHE A 87 8.02 -9.29 19.46
N LEU A 88 8.82 -9.84 18.56
CA LEU A 88 9.42 -11.17 18.67
C LEU A 88 10.95 -11.01 18.76
N PRO A 89 11.55 -11.21 19.94
CA PRO A 89 13.01 -11.25 20.07
C PRO A 89 13.60 -12.44 19.28
N PRO A 90 14.92 -12.45 19.02
CA PRO A 90 15.57 -13.52 18.28
C PRO A 90 15.28 -14.89 18.90
N GLY A 91 14.92 -15.86 18.05
CA GLY A 91 14.59 -17.20 18.52
C GLY A 91 13.84 -18.01 17.48
N THR A 92 13.59 -19.28 17.81
CA THR A 92 12.72 -20.17 17.04
C THR A 92 11.46 -20.46 17.85
N TYR A 93 10.31 -20.13 17.28
CA TYR A 93 9.00 -20.24 17.89
C TYR A 93 8.27 -21.42 17.26
N ASP A 94 8.09 -22.50 18.02
CA ASP A 94 7.38 -23.69 17.54
C ASP A 94 5.87 -23.44 17.55
N ILE A 95 5.27 -23.48 16.36
CA ILE A 95 3.85 -23.23 16.12
C ILE A 95 3.16 -24.55 15.77
N ARG A 96 2.14 -24.91 16.56
CA ARG A 96 1.36 -26.15 16.38
C ARG A 96 -0.07 -25.92 15.87
N SER A 97 -0.47 -24.67 15.67
CA SER A 97 -1.77 -24.30 15.13
C SER A 97 -1.68 -22.99 14.38
N THR A 98 -2.57 -22.78 13.41
CA THR A 98 -2.67 -21.51 12.67
C THR A 98 -2.67 -20.29 13.59
N LEU A 99 -1.73 -19.36 13.37
CA LEU A 99 -1.75 -18.04 13.98
C LEU A 99 -2.69 -17.13 13.18
N ASN A 100 -3.62 -16.46 13.86
CA ASN A 100 -4.55 -15.51 13.24
C ASN A 100 -4.20 -14.10 13.66
N MET A 101 -3.93 -13.25 12.68
CA MET A 101 -3.78 -11.81 12.87
C MET A 101 -5.13 -11.16 13.19
N ARG A 102 -5.06 -9.91 13.64
CA ARG A 102 -6.18 -8.98 13.76
C ARG A 102 -5.86 -7.74 12.94
N THR A 103 -6.87 -6.97 12.57
CA THR A 103 -6.64 -5.61 12.04
C THR A 103 -5.84 -4.76 13.03
N ASP A 104 -5.23 -3.68 12.53
CA ASP A 104 -4.45 -2.74 13.32
C ASP A 104 -3.32 -3.44 14.12
N THR A 105 -2.64 -4.40 13.49
CA THR A 105 -1.62 -5.24 14.14
C THR A 105 -0.38 -5.39 13.27
N ILE A 106 0.78 -5.16 13.87
CA ILE A 106 2.09 -5.45 13.31
C ILE A 106 2.72 -6.58 14.11
N LEU A 107 3.03 -7.70 13.47
CA LEU A 107 3.93 -8.72 14.01
C LEU A 107 5.35 -8.38 13.56
N MET A 108 6.21 -8.00 14.51
CA MET A 108 7.53 -7.47 14.24
C MET A 108 8.61 -8.33 14.89
N GLY A 109 9.47 -8.91 14.08
CA GLY A 109 10.69 -9.54 14.55
C GLY A 109 11.83 -8.54 14.73
N ASP A 110 12.84 -9.00 15.47
CA ASP A 110 14.15 -8.37 15.51
C ASP A 110 14.77 -8.25 14.11
N ALA A 111 15.15 -7.03 13.70
CA ALA A 111 15.68 -6.83 12.35
C ALA A 111 17.15 -7.24 12.17
N ALA A 112 17.93 -7.29 13.26
CA ALA A 112 19.33 -7.71 13.24
C ALA A 112 19.44 -9.23 13.20
N ASN A 113 18.55 -9.93 13.91
CA ASN A 113 18.46 -11.39 13.96
C ASN A 113 16.99 -11.86 13.84
N PRO A 114 16.42 -11.87 12.62
CA PRO A 114 15.02 -12.23 12.39
C PRO A 114 14.59 -13.55 13.05
N PRO A 115 13.55 -13.54 13.91
CA PRO A 115 13.02 -14.75 14.53
C PRO A 115 12.38 -15.68 13.49
N THR A 116 12.37 -16.98 13.81
CA THR A 116 11.77 -18.02 12.98
C THR A 116 10.48 -18.53 13.61
N LEU A 117 9.35 -18.40 12.92
CA LEU A 117 8.10 -19.06 13.25
C LEU A 117 8.09 -20.39 12.50
N ARG A 118 8.26 -21.49 13.25
CA ARG A 118 8.42 -22.83 12.70
C ARG A 118 7.15 -23.64 12.90
N ALA A 119 6.48 -24.02 11.81
CA ALA A 119 5.36 -24.96 11.87
C ALA A 119 5.88 -26.35 12.25
N VAL A 120 5.32 -26.97 13.30
CA VAL A 120 5.73 -28.31 13.77
C VAL A 120 4.53 -29.23 13.98
N GLY A 121 4.72 -30.52 13.70
CA GLY A 121 3.68 -31.55 13.80
C GLY A 121 3.47 -32.11 15.24
N PRO A 122 2.28 -32.68 15.53
CA PRO A 122 1.05 -32.58 14.74
C PRO A 122 0.54 -31.12 14.70
N PHE A 123 0.18 -30.62 13.52
CA PHE A 123 -0.23 -29.23 13.30
C PHE A 123 -1.75 -29.15 13.09
N SER A 124 -2.43 -28.24 13.78
CA SER A 124 -3.85 -27.97 13.64
C SER A 124 -4.11 -26.87 12.61
N GLY A 125 -4.71 -27.24 11.47
CA GLY A 125 -4.95 -26.38 10.32
C GLY A 125 -3.98 -26.67 9.15
N ASN A 126 -4.06 -25.87 8.10
CA ASN A 126 -3.23 -25.99 6.89
C ASN A 126 -2.51 -24.68 6.52
N THR A 127 -2.49 -23.71 7.43
CA THR A 127 -1.83 -22.42 7.25
C THR A 127 -1.01 -22.08 8.50
N LEU A 128 0.25 -21.68 8.36
CA LEU A 128 1.05 -21.23 9.50
C LEU A 128 0.55 -19.89 10.05
N LEU A 129 0.42 -18.87 9.18
CA LEU A 129 -0.04 -17.54 9.57
C LEU A 129 -1.16 -17.04 8.64
N MET A 130 -2.32 -16.74 9.23
CA MET A 130 -3.46 -16.09 8.59
C MET A 130 -3.36 -14.58 8.81
N GLY A 131 -3.07 -13.83 7.73
CA GLY A 131 -3.04 -12.36 7.78
C GLY A 131 -4.44 -11.74 7.88
N LYS A 132 -5.47 -12.42 7.38
CA LYS A 132 -6.87 -11.99 7.46
C LYS A 132 -7.38 -12.09 8.90
N ASP A 133 -8.11 -11.08 9.35
CA ASP A 133 -8.81 -11.14 10.64
C ASP A 133 -9.87 -12.26 10.60
N PRO A 134 -9.93 -13.16 11.59
CA PRO A 134 -10.89 -14.26 11.60
C PRO A 134 -12.36 -13.80 11.59
N ALA A 135 -12.65 -12.57 12.00
CA ALA A 135 -14.00 -12.00 11.94
C ALA A 135 -14.41 -11.56 10.53
N ALA A 136 -13.49 -11.50 9.56
CA ALA A 136 -13.80 -11.32 8.15
C ALA A 136 -14.34 -12.63 7.52
N THR A 137 -15.58 -12.98 7.92
CA THR A 137 -16.32 -14.15 7.43
C THR A 137 -16.66 -14.01 5.94
N ASP A 138 -17.03 -15.12 5.28
CA ASP A 138 -17.32 -15.17 3.83
C ASP A 138 -16.16 -14.69 2.93
N ASP A 139 -14.93 -14.88 3.43
CA ASP A 139 -13.70 -14.42 2.80
C ASP A 139 -13.67 -12.92 2.47
N ARG A 140 -14.27 -12.08 3.32
CA ARG A 140 -14.27 -10.62 3.18
C ARG A 140 -12.93 -9.97 3.58
N GLY A 141 -11.85 -10.36 2.90
CA GLY A 141 -10.50 -9.87 3.20
C GLY A 141 -10.30 -8.36 2.99
N GLU A 142 -11.21 -7.70 2.28
CA GLU A 142 -11.29 -6.24 2.09
C GLU A 142 -11.61 -5.49 3.39
N LEU A 143 -12.10 -6.19 4.43
CA LEU A 143 -12.31 -5.61 5.76
C LEU A 143 -11.08 -5.73 6.67
N SER A 144 -10.04 -6.46 6.24
CA SER A 144 -8.82 -6.68 7.04
C SER A 144 -7.74 -5.64 6.73
N PHE A 145 -7.95 -4.42 7.20
CA PHE A 145 -7.00 -3.30 7.05
C PHE A 145 -5.82 -3.40 8.04
N THR A 146 -4.72 -2.69 7.73
CA THR A 146 -3.61 -2.42 8.67
C THR A 146 -3.02 -3.66 9.34
N VAL A 147 -2.71 -4.69 8.55
CA VAL A 147 -1.98 -5.88 9.00
C VAL A 147 -0.53 -5.84 8.53
N GLY A 148 0.43 -5.94 9.46
CA GLY A 148 1.86 -5.86 9.16
C GLY A 148 2.66 -7.08 9.58
N LEU A 149 3.56 -7.58 8.73
CA LEU A 149 4.62 -8.52 9.11
C LEU A 149 5.98 -7.92 8.78
N LYS A 150 6.88 -7.88 9.77
CA LYS A 150 8.19 -7.25 9.63
C LYS A 150 9.30 -8.13 10.17
N ASN A 151 10.39 -8.28 9.42
CA ASN A 151 11.64 -8.94 9.86
C ASN A 151 11.44 -10.36 10.41
N ILE A 152 10.70 -11.22 9.69
CA ILE A 152 10.31 -12.54 10.19
C ILE A 152 10.65 -13.62 9.18
N ILE A 153 11.07 -14.79 9.69
CA ILE A 153 11.22 -16.02 8.92
C ILE A 153 10.00 -16.93 9.20
N LEU A 154 9.26 -17.30 8.16
CA LEU A 154 8.22 -18.34 8.19
C LEU A 154 8.82 -19.65 7.68
N ASP A 155 8.91 -20.67 8.54
CA ASP A 155 9.49 -21.98 8.20
C ASP A 155 8.44 -23.09 8.30
N THR A 156 8.18 -23.74 7.16
CA THR A 156 7.22 -24.84 7.07
C THR A 156 7.87 -26.19 6.74
N ARG A 157 9.21 -26.27 6.72
CA ARG A 157 9.95 -27.49 6.33
C ARG A 157 9.67 -28.72 7.18
N SER A 158 9.17 -28.54 8.41
CA SER A 158 8.86 -29.65 9.32
C SER A 158 7.44 -30.21 9.13
N ILE A 159 6.64 -29.64 8.23
CA ILE A 159 5.37 -30.19 7.79
C ILE A 159 5.61 -31.03 6.53
N SER A 160 5.03 -32.23 6.47
CA SER A 160 5.11 -33.12 5.31
C SER A 160 4.60 -32.44 4.05
N ALA A 161 5.07 -32.87 2.86
CA ALA A 161 4.68 -32.32 1.56
C ALA A 161 3.19 -32.55 1.22
N GLN A 162 2.31 -31.79 1.86
CA GLN A 162 0.86 -31.70 1.64
C GLN A 162 0.49 -30.29 1.19
N ASP A 163 -0.79 -30.03 0.90
CA ASP A 163 -1.22 -28.63 0.72
C ASP A 163 -1.12 -27.89 2.05
N PHE A 164 -0.14 -26.98 2.15
CA PHE A 164 0.11 -26.18 3.34
C PHE A 164 0.57 -24.78 2.93
N THR A 165 0.03 -23.76 3.58
CA THR A 165 0.32 -22.35 3.29
C THR A 165 1.18 -21.75 4.39
N ALA A 166 2.30 -21.12 4.06
CA ALA A 166 3.08 -20.39 5.08
C ALA A 166 2.36 -19.09 5.50
N LEU A 167 1.86 -18.33 4.53
CA LEU A 167 1.15 -17.07 4.75
C LEU A 167 -0.13 -16.98 3.92
N TYR A 168 -1.30 -16.85 4.55
CA TYR A 168 -2.53 -16.44 3.85
C TYR A 168 -2.67 -14.93 3.91
N TRP A 169 -2.69 -14.26 2.76
CA TRP A 169 -2.67 -12.80 2.63
C TRP A 169 -3.93 -12.25 1.94
N GLY A 170 -5.10 -12.69 2.40
CA GLY A 170 -6.40 -12.10 2.06
C GLY A 170 -6.69 -10.87 2.92
N VAL A 171 -5.89 -9.82 2.75
CA VAL A 171 -5.98 -8.54 3.50
C VAL A 171 -6.31 -7.36 2.58
N ALA A 172 -6.47 -6.19 3.17
CA ALA A 172 -6.84 -4.95 2.51
C ALA A 172 -5.73 -3.88 2.61
N GLN A 173 -6.06 -2.66 2.22
CA GLN A 173 -5.16 -1.50 2.21
C GLN A 173 -4.57 -1.19 3.61
N GLY A 174 -3.42 -0.52 3.61
CA GLY A 174 -2.63 -0.25 4.82
C GLY A 174 -1.86 -1.46 5.37
N SER A 175 -2.07 -2.65 4.79
CA SER A 175 -1.31 -3.85 5.13
C SER A 175 0.09 -3.84 4.50
N GLN A 176 1.08 -4.44 5.18
CA GLN A 176 2.48 -4.36 4.78
C GLN A 176 3.26 -5.65 5.06
N LEU A 177 4.17 -5.98 4.14
CA LEU A 177 5.26 -6.93 4.36
C LEU A 177 6.59 -6.17 4.24
N GLN A 178 7.52 -6.44 5.14
CA GLN A 178 8.86 -5.85 5.10
C GLN A 178 9.89 -6.88 5.60
N ASN A 179 10.89 -7.20 4.77
CA ASN A 179 11.97 -8.12 5.15
C ASN A 179 11.44 -9.46 5.68
N VAL A 180 10.64 -10.15 4.87
CA VAL A 180 10.07 -11.45 5.22
C VAL A 180 10.77 -12.55 4.43
N LYS A 181 11.18 -13.62 5.11
CA LYS A 181 11.70 -14.83 4.46
C LYS A 181 10.72 -15.99 4.68
N ILE A 182 10.43 -16.73 3.62
CA ILE A 182 9.59 -17.93 3.68
C ILE A 182 10.42 -19.11 3.20
N VAL A 183 10.51 -20.16 4.00
CA VAL A 183 11.25 -21.39 3.67
C VAL A 183 10.30 -22.57 3.73
N MET A 184 10.17 -23.24 2.59
CA MET A 184 9.32 -24.41 2.42
C MET A 184 10.18 -25.68 2.21
N PRO A 185 9.61 -26.88 2.39
CA PRO A 185 10.23 -28.10 1.87
C PRO A 185 10.37 -28.02 0.35
N THR A 186 11.33 -28.75 -0.22
CA THR A 186 11.40 -28.94 -1.67
C THR A 186 10.11 -29.58 -2.17
N SER A 187 9.65 -29.17 -3.36
CA SER A 187 8.47 -29.80 -3.94
C SER A 187 8.76 -31.28 -4.23
N ALA A 188 7.89 -32.16 -3.73
CA ALA A 188 7.89 -33.57 -4.10
C ALA A 188 7.17 -33.82 -5.44
N SER A 189 6.49 -32.80 -5.97
CA SER A 189 5.59 -32.91 -7.11
C SER A 189 6.05 -32.02 -8.28
N GLY A 190 5.85 -32.51 -9.51
CA GLY A 190 6.11 -31.74 -10.73
C GLY A 190 5.14 -30.56 -10.94
N VAL A 191 5.34 -29.85 -12.06
CA VAL A 191 4.51 -28.71 -12.47
C VAL A 191 3.07 -29.18 -12.72
N GLY A 192 2.09 -28.59 -12.03
CA GLY A 192 0.65 -28.91 -12.18
C GLY A 192 0.07 -29.79 -11.07
N SER A 193 0.87 -30.24 -10.11
CA SER A 193 0.36 -30.84 -8.88
C SER A 193 -0.19 -29.79 -7.92
N THR A 194 -1.32 -30.07 -7.29
CA THR A 194 -1.85 -29.31 -6.15
C THR A 194 -1.24 -29.76 -4.82
N LEU A 195 -0.43 -30.83 -4.82
CA LEU A 195 0.21 -31.38 -3.63
C LEU A 195 1.55 -30.68 -3.40
N GLY A 196 1.58 -29.73 -2.47
CA GLY A 196 2.80 -29.11 -1.97
C GLY A 196 2.58 -27.74 -1.33
N HIS A 197 3.64 -27.19 -0.75
CA HIS A 197 3.53 -25.96 0.03
C HIS A 197 3.40 -24.73 -0.86
N THR A 198 2.60 -23.77 -0.39
CA THR A 198 2.47 -22.42 -0.94
C THR A 198 3.12 -21.41 0.02
N GLY A 199 3.97 -20.53 -0.49
CA GLY A 199 4.59 -19.49 0.32
C GLY A 199 3.56 -18.47 0.78
N ILE A 200 3.02 -17.69 -0.16
CA ILE A 200 1.93 -16.76 0.08
C ILE A 200 0.70 -17.17 -0.73
N ARG A 201 -0.44 -17.37 -0.08
CA ARG A 201 -1.74 -17.61 -0.72
C ARG A 201 -2.62 -16.38 -0.58
N MET A 202 -3.07 -15.82 -1.69
CA MET A 202 -3.91 -14.61 -1.75
C MET A 202 -5.30 -14.99 -2.26
N GLY A 203 -6.26 -15.07 -1.32
CA GLY A 203 -7.69 -15.14 -1.63
C GLY A 203 -8.28 -13.76 -1.86
N ARG A 204 -9.57 -13.60 -1.54
CA ARG A 204 -10.27 -12.33 -1.68
C ARG A 204 -9.68 -11.28 -0.72
N GLY A 205 -9.45 -10.08 -1.25
CA GLY A 205 -8.81 -8.95 -0.55
C GLY A 205 -8.46 -7.81 -1.51
N SER A 206 -7.88 -6.73 -0.98
CA SER A 206 -7.64 -5.47 -1.68
C SER A 206 -6.37 -4.75 -1.19
N THR A 207 -5.25 -5.46 -1.05
CA THR A 207 -3.99 -4.83 -0.61
C THR A 207 -3.41 -3.91 -1.70
N LEU A 208 -2.65 -2.88 -1.31
CA LEU A 208 -1.97 -2.03 -2.29
C LEU A 208 -0.70 -2.70 -2.83
N GLY A 209 0.13 -3.25 -1.93
CA GLY A 209 1.34 -3.95 -2.32
C GLY A 209 1.92 -4.88 -1.27
N LEU A 210 2.85 -5.71 -1.73
CA LEU A 210 3.71 -6.60 -0.96
C LEU A 210 5.15 -6.32 -1.39
N ALA A 211 6.06 -6.17 -0.43
CA ALA A 211 7.43 -5.75 -0.71
C ALA A 211 8.47 -6.61 0.02
N ASP A 212 9.63 -6.75 -0.61
CA ASP A 212 10.88 -7.18 0.04
C ASP A 212 10.75 -8.55 0.74
N VAL A 213 10.25 -9.54 -0.02
CA VAL A 213 10.05 -10.92 0.42
C VAL A 213 10.97 -11.88 -0.32
N ARG A 214 11.58 -12.82 0.40
CA ARG A 214 12.32 -13.95 -0.16
C ARG A 214 11.57 -15.26 0.09
N ILE A 215 11.28 -16.02 -0.95
CA ILE A 215 10.51 -17.26 -0.88
C ILE A 215 11.32 -18.40 -1.48
N GLU A 216 11.62 -19.42 -0.67
CA GLU A 216 12.48 -20.55 -1.03
C GLU A 216 11.70 -21.87 -1.08
N ASN A 217 11.96 -22.67 -2.13
CA ASN A 217 11.41 -24.01 -2.37
C ASN A 217 9.88 -24.03 -2.54
N GLY A 218 9.22 -25.15 -2.22
CA GLY A 218 7.77 -25.30 -2.34
C GLY A 218 7.24 -25.49 -3.76
N GLN A 219 5.96 -25.86 -3.84
CA GLN A 219 5.25 -26.00 -5.10
C GLN A 219 5.02 -24.63 -5.74
N THR A 220 4.57 -23.66 -4.94
CA THR A 220 4.23 -22.33 -5.41
C THR A 220 4.80 -21.28 -4.47
N GLY A 221 5.55 -20.30 -5.00
CA GLY A 221 6.02 -19.18 -4.20
C GLY A 221 4.84 -18.29 -3.76
N ILE A 222 4.13 -17.69 -4.71
CA ILE A 222 2.89 -16.93 -4.47
C ILE A 222 1.74 -17.50 -5.32
N LEU A 223 0.62 -17.83 -4.69
CA LEU A 223 -0.63 -18.23 -5.35
C LEU A 223 -1.68 -17.12 -5.20
N VAL A 224 -2.17 -16.58 -6.31
CA VAL A 224 -3.27 -15.61 -6.34
C VAL A 224 -4.53 -16.29 -6.87
N GLN A 225 -5.59 -16.31 -6.05
CA GLN A 225 -6.88 -16.96 -6.36
C GLN A 225 -8.03 -15.98 -6.55
N GLY A 226 -8.03 -14.84 -5.84
CA GLY A 226 -9.20 -13.95 -5.84
C GLY A 226 -8.93 -12.51 -5.41
N HIS A 227 -7.70 -12.03 -5.50
CA HIS A 227 -7.34 -10.68 -5.02
C HIS A 227 -7.67 -9.60 -6.05
N GLN A 228 -8.19 -8.46 -5.61
CA GLN A 228 -8.60 -7.40 -6.53
C GLN A 228 -7.38 -6.82 -7.27
N GLN A 229 -6.32 -6.47 -6.55
CA GLN A 229 -5.11 -5.86 -7.09
C GLN A 229 -3.95 -6.02 -6.13
N ALA A 230 -2.72 -6.02 -6.64
CA ALA A 230 -1.52 -5.87 -5.81
C ALA A 230 -0.30 -5.49 -6.64
N LEU A 231 0.55 -4.63 -6.08
CA LEU A 231 1.96 -4.54 -6.45
C LEU A 231 2.76 -5.64 -5.71
N PHE A 232 3.59 -6.38 -6.42
CA PHE A 232 4.63 -7.25 -5.86
C PHE A 232 5.98 -6.63 -6.17
N LYS A 233 6.63 -6.01 -5.18
CA LYS A 233 7.88 -5.26 -5.37
C LYS A 233 9.06 -6.02 -4.75
N SER A 234 10.13 -6.22 -5.51
CA SER A 234 11.38 -6.82 -5.02
C SER A 234 11.18 -8.21 -4.39
N ILE A 235 10.38 -9.07 -5.02
CA ILE A 235 10.17 -10.45 -4.56
C ILE A 235 11.25 -11.36 -5.14
N TYR A 236 11.91 -12.13 -4.28
CA TYR A 236 12.92 -13.11 -4.65
C TYR A 236 12.37 -14.52 -4.54
N PHE A 237 12.20 -15.18 -5.68
CA PHE A 237 11.79 -16.57 -5.81
C PHE A 237 13.01 -17.46 -6.02
N PHE A 238 13.19 -18.47 -5.18
CA PHE A 238 14.33 -19.38 -5.26
C PHE A 238 13.88 -20.84 -5.20
N GLN A 239 14.14 -21.61 -6.25
CA GLN A 239 13.83 -23.04 -6.33
C GLN A 239 12.34 -23.40 -6.15
N ASN A 240 11.42 -22.46 -6.40
CA ASN A 240 9.99 -22.77 -6.47
C ASN A 240 9.69 -23.56 -7.76
N THR A 241 8.78 -24.53 -7.70
CA THR A 241 8.30 -25.18 -8.95
C THR A 241 7.61 -24.17 -9.86
N VAL A 242 6.76 -23.33 -9.27
CA VAL A 242 6.20 -22.12 -9.89
C VAL A 242 6.50 -20.94 -8.96
N GLY A 243 7.21 -19.91 -9.45
CA GLY A 243 7.47 -18.69 -8.68
C GLY A 243 6.16 -18.03 -8.26
N MET A 244 5.36 -17.61 -9.23
CA MET A 244 4.04 -17.03 -9.01
C MET A 244 2.99 -17.71 -9.88
N LEU A 245 1.88 -18.13 -9.26
CA LEU A 245 0.73 -18.72 -9.92
C LEU A 245 -0.49 -17.81 -9.75
N ILE A 246 -1.06 -17.34 -10.86
CA ILE A 246 -2.27 -16.50 -10.89
C ILE A 246 -3.41 -17.32 -11.50
N THR A 247 -4.43 -17.57 -10.70
CA THR A 247 -5.62 -18.36 -11.08
C THR A 247 -6.91 -17.53 -11.08
N GLY A 248 -6.84 -16.31 -10.55
CA GLY A 248 -7.93 -15.33 -10.52
C GLY A 248 -7.45 -13.99 -9.96
N GLY A 249 -8.40 -13.08 -9.73
CA GLY A 249 -8.14 -11.69 -9.39
C GLY A 249 -8.19 -10.75 -10.60
N ALA A 250 -7.87 -9.46 -10.42
CA ALA A 250 -8.03 -8.47 -11.49
C ALA A 250 -6.70 -7.82 -11.95
N THR A 251 -5.96 -7.09 -11.11
CA THR A 251 -4.89 -6.21 -11.64
C THR A 251 -3.58 -6.31 -10.86
N PHE A 252 -2.50 -6.76 -11.51
CA PHE A 252 -1.23 -7.04 -10.84
C PHE A 252 -0.02 -6.42 -11.55
N THR A 253 0.89 -5.86 -10.76
CA THR A 253 2.23 -5.45 -11.22
C THR A 253 3.28 -6.18 -10.39
N VAL A 254 4.22 -6.86 -11.05
CA VAL A 254 5.37 -7.53 -10.45
C VAL A 254 6.62 -6.75 -10.84
N ALA A 255 7.14 -5.95 -9.92
CA ALA A 255 8.22 -5.01 -10.15
C ALA A 255 9.51 -5.46 -9.45
N ASN A 256 10.63 -5.42 -10.17
CA ASN A 256 11.94 -5.90 -9.72
C ASN A 256 11.94 -7.36 -9.19
N PRO A 257 11.23 -8.33 -9.80
CA PRO A 257 11.29 -9.71 -9.33
C PRO A 257 12.62 -10.37 -9.69
N THR A 258 13.04 -11.34 -8.88
CA THR A 258 14.08 -12.30 -9.27
C THR A 258 13.50 -13.70 -9.20
N PHE A 259 13.53 -14.41 -10.33
CA PHE A 259 13.23 -15.84 -10.40
C PHE A 259 14.54 -16.58 -10.57
N GLU A 260 14.98 -17.28 -9.54
CA GLU A 260 16.21 -18.07 -9.57
C GLU A 260 15.92 -19.55 -9.39
N ARG A 261 16.34 -20.36 -10.36
CA ARG A 261 16.14 -21.82 -10.37
C ARG A 261 14.67 -22.23 -10.25
N CYS A 262 13.76 -21.42 -10.76
CA CYS A 262 12.33 -21.73 -10.78
C CYS A 262 11.97 -22.57 -12.01
N GLY A 263 11.00 -23.48 -11.87
CA GLY A 263 10.45 -24.20 -13.03
C GLY A 263 9.71 -23.25 -13.98
N PHE A 264 8.88 -22.37 -13.43
CA PHE A 264 8.24 -21.25 -14.11
C PHE A 264 8.42 -19.98 -13.29
N GLY A 265 8.64 -18.84 -13.94
CA GLY A 265 8.63 -17.53 -13.27
C GLY A 265 7.22 -17.17 -12.82
N VAL A 266 6.38 -16.78 -13.78
CA VAL A 266 4.95 -16.54 -13.60
C VAL A 266 4.15 -17.50 -14.47
N MET A 267 3.15 -18.17 -13.88
CA MET A 267 2.16 -18.97 -14.57
C MET A 267 0.76 -18.41 -14.31
N HIS A 268 -0.02 -18.19 -15.37
CA HIS A 268 -1.38 -17.68 -15.31
C HIS A 268 -2.36 -18.68 -15.94
N THR A 269 -3.41 -19.06 -15.23
CA THR A 269 -4.30 -20.15 -15.68
C THR A 269 -5.78 -19.84 -15.61
N GLY A 270 -6.20 -18.65 -15.16
CA GLY A 270 -7.62 -18.34 -15.00
C GLY A 270 -7.92 -16.86 -14.86
N GLY A 271 -9.09 -16.46 -15.34
CA GLY A 271 -9.50 -15.05 -15.45
C GLY A 271 -8.89 -14.33 -16.65
N SER A 272 -9.12 -13.02 -16.71
CA SER A 272 -8.56 -12.10 -17.71
C SER A 272 -7.92 -10.89 -17.02
N PRO A 273 -7.00 -11.09 -16.06
CA PRO A 273 -6.38 -9.99 -15.34
C PRO A 273 -5.48 -9.14 -16.25
N TYR A 274 -5.13 -7.96 -15.77
CA TYR A 274 -3.94 -7.24 -16.23
C TYR A 274 -2.72 -7.69 -15.42
N ILE A 275 -1.61 -8.03 -16.09
CA ILE A 275 -0.37 -8.48 -15.44
C ILE A 275 0.85 -7.76 -16.04
N ALA A 276 1.58 -6.98 -15.24
CA ALA A 276 2.87 -6.41 -15.65
C ALA A 276 4.05 -7.09 -14.94
N LEU A 277 5.13 -7.40 -15.67
CA LEU A 277 6.44 -7.79 -15.15
C LEU A 277 7.45 -6.73 -15.58
N ILE A 278 8.02 -5.98 -14.63
CA ILE A 278 8.95 -4.90 -14.93
C ILE A 278 10.26 -5.05 -14.15
N ASP A 279 11.39 -4.74 -14.79
CA ASP A 279 12.72 -4.71 -14.15
C ASP A 279 13.18 -6.04 -13.54
N GLY A 280 12.70 -7.15 -14.08
CA GLY A 280 12.92 -8.48 -13.52
C GLY A 280 14.14 -9.23 -14.04
N LYS A 281 14.47 -10.32 -13.34
CA LYS A 281 15.51 -11.29 -13.74
C LYS A 281 14.96 -12.71 -13.69
N SER A 282 15.32 -13.51 -14.68
CA SER A 282 15.12 -14.95 -14.73
C SER A 282 16.50 -15.62 -14.85
N ILE A 283 16.90 -16.31 -13.77
CA ILE A 283 18.25 -16.87 -13.58
C ILE A 283 18.10 -18.38 -13.45
N ASN A 284 18.74 -19.14 -14.34
CA ASN A 284 18.71 -20.61 -14.38
C ASN A 284 17.29 -21.19 -14.24
N SER A 285 16.30 -20.47 -14.78
CA SER A 285 14.88 -20.78 -14.62
C SER A 285 14.27 -21.22 -15.95
N GLY A 286 13.14 -21.93 -15.88
CA GLY A 286 12.37 -22.33 -17.06
C GLY A 286 11.68 -21.14 -17.73
N VAL A 287 10.40 -21.31 -18.08
CA VAL A 287 9.66 -20.27 -18.81
C VAL A 287 9.42 -19.07 -17.89
N THR A 288 9.76 -17.86 -18.34
CA THR A 288 9.60 -16.65 -17.50
C THR A 288 8.14 -16.28 -17.29
N PHE A 289 7.33 -16.30 -18.34
CA PHE A 289 5.89 -16.06 -18.27
C PHE A 289 5.12 -17.07 -19.12
N LYS A 290 4.15 -17.74 -18.52
CA LYS A 290 3.25 -18.68 -19.21
C LYS A 290 1.79 -18.34 -18.90
N THR A 291 0.93 -18.34 -19.90
CA THR A 291 -0.52 -18.24 -19.71
C THR A 291 -1.27 -19.30 -20.51
N THR A 292 -2.30 -19.91 -19.89
CA THR A 292 -3.27 -20.79 -20.56
C THR A 292 -4.64 -20.14 -20.74
N ALA A 293 -4.77 -18.88 -20.32
CA ALA A 293 -5.95 -18.04 -20.46
C ALA A 293 -5.61 -16.74 -21.21
N TRP A 294 -6.52 -15.76 -21.19
CA TRP A 294 -6.47 -14.56 -22.03
C TRP A 294 -6.34 -13.27 -21.19
N PRO A 295 -5.18 -13.02 -20.55
CA PRO A 295 -4.92 -11.78 -19.83
C PRO A 295 -4.46 -10.66 -20.78
N ASN A 296 -4.50 -9.42 -20.32
CA ASN A 296 -3.62 -8.38 -20.84
C ASN A 296 -2.30 -8.44 -20.07
N PHE A 297 -1.15 -8.48 -20.75
CA PHE A 297 0.12 -8.49 -20.03
C PHE A 297 1.23 -7.67 -20.67
N LEU A 298 2.19 -7.28 -19.84
CA LEU A 298 3.39 -6.53 -20.18
C LEU A 298 4.62 -7.18 -19.55
N ILE A 299 5.72 -7.22 -20.29
CA ILE A 299 7.07 -7.52 -19.81
C ILE A 299 7.97 -6.37 -20.27
N GLU A 300 8.65 -5.69 -19.36
CA GLU A 300 9.49 -4.54 -19.70
C GLU A 300 10.81 -4.54 -18.91
N ASN A 301 11.92 -4.28 -19.61
CA ASN A 301 13.28 -4.29 -19.08
C ASN A 301 13.57 -5.57 -18.28
N PHE A 302 13.43 -6.72 -18.94
CA PHE A 302 13.53 -8.02 -18.28
C PHE A 302 14.71 -8.83 -18.82
N GLU A 303 15.53 -9.34 -17.91
CA GLU A 303 16.72 -10.14 -18.22
C GLU A 303 16.46 -11.63 -18.03
N LYS A 304 17.01 -12.46 -18.91
CA LYS A 304 17.02 -13.92 -18.82
C LYS A 304 18.42 -14.44 -19.18
N ASP A 305 18.98 -15.32 -18.38
CA ASP A 305 20.34 -15.86 -18.57
C ASP A 305 20.41 -17.10 -19.49
N THR A 306 19.26 -17.62 -19.90
CA THR A 306 19.08 -18.88 -20.62
C THR A 306 18.33 -18.66 -21.94
N THR A 307 18.70 -19.41 -22.97
CA THR A 307 18.03 -19.39 -24.29
C THR A 307 17.38 -20.72 -24.65
N ASN A 308 17.63 -21.78 -23.88
CA ASN A 308 17.07 -23.11 -24.06
C ASN A 308 15.63 -23.26 -23.54
N THR A 309 15.09 -22.24 -22.87
CA THR A 309 13.69 -22.15 -22.45
C THR A 309 13.06 -20.85 -22.94
N ASN A 310 11.74 -20.87 -23.16
CA ASN A 310 11.01 -19.72 -23.69
C ASN A 310 10.97 -18.56 -22.70
N PHE A 311 10.96 -17.33 -23.22
CA PHE A 311 10.67 -16.14 -22.42
C PHE A 311 9.17 -16.07 -22.12
N VAL A 312 8.35 -16.22 -23.16
CA VAL A 312 6.88 -16.18 -23.07
C VAL A 312 6.27 -17.38 -23.78
N GLU A 313 5.32 -18.02 -23.10
CA GLU A 313 4.32 -18.92 -23.70
C GLU A 313 2.93 -18.29 -23.50
N GLY A 314 2.49 -17.52 -24.48
CA GLY A 314 1.25 -16.75 -24.49
C GLY A 314 0.05 -17.54 -25.07
N PRO A 315 -1.13 -16.89 -25.16
CA PRO A 315 -2.31 -17.52 -25.75
C PRO A 315 -2.14 -17.75 -27.26
N ALA A 316 -2.95 -18.65 -27.84
CA ALA A 316 -2.97 -18.95 -29.28
C ALA A 316 -1.62 -19.33 -29.91
N SER A 317 -0.77 -20.05 -29.19
CA SER A 317 0.58 -20.44 -29.62
C SER A 317 1.58 -19.28 -29.79
N ASN A 318 1.28 -18.10 -29.25
CA ASN A 318 2.23 -17.00 -29.21
C ASN A 318 3.43 -17.37 -28.32
N VAL A 319 4.63 -17.45 -28.91
CA VAL A 319 5.85 -17.81 -28.18
C VAL A 319 6.93 -16.77 -28.43
N LEU A 320 7.54 -16.27 -27.35
CA LEU A 320 8.75 -15.45 -27.41
C LEU A 320 9.93 -16.30 -26.93
N SER A 321 10.70 -16.86 -27.86
CA SER A 321 11.81 -17.78 -27.59
C SER A 321 13.18 -17.16 -27.91
N GLY A 322 14.27 -17.81 -27.48
CA GLY A 322 15.64 -17.49 -27.91
C GLY A 322 16.18 -16.12 -27.49
N ARG A 323 15.60 -15.49 -26.45
CA ARG A 323 15.99 -14.16 -25.97
C ARG A 323 16.58 -14.20 -24.57
N THR A 324 17.61 -13.39 -24.35
CA THR A 324 18.18 -13.11 -23.03
C THR A 324 17.76 -11.76 -22.47
N TYR A 325 17.06 -10.94 -23.26
CA TYR A 325 16.57 -9.63 -22.85
C TYR A 325 15.30 -9.24 -23.61
N VAL A 326 14.38 -8.60 -22.89
CA VAL A 326 13.16 -7.97 -23.43
C VAL A 326 13.14 -6.50 -23.01
N GLY A 327 13.26 -5.60 -24.00
CA GLY A 327 13.11 -4.17 -23.79
C GLY A 327 11.68 -3.82 -23.37
N GLN A 328 10.71 -4.12 -24.22
CA GLN A 328 9.29 -4.04 -23.90
C GLN A 328 8.50 -4.99 -24.79
N TYR A 329 7.68 -5.86 -24.19
CA TYR A 329 6.80 -6.78 -24.87
C TYR A 329 5.43 -6.76 -24.19
N SER A 330 4.37 -6.47 -24.92
CA SER A 330 3.01 -6.52 -24.40
C SER A 330 2.15 -7.41 -25.28
N TYR A 331 1.17 -8.08 -24.68
CA TYR A 331 0.14 -8.80 -25.39
C TYR A 331 -1.21 -8.45 -24.76
N GLY A 332 -2.06 -7.70 -25.48
CA GLY A 332 -3.27 -7.16 -24.88
C GLY A 332 -4.06 -6.21 -25.77
N ASN A 333 -5.16 -5.70 -25.23
CA ASN A 333 -6.02 -4.67 -25.82
C ASN A 333 -5.20 -3.39 -26.00
N THR A 334 -4.79 -3.13 -27.24
CA THR A 334 -3.90 -2.03 -27.59
C THR A 334 -4.66 -0.98 -28.39
N VAL A 335 -4.65 0.26 -27.90
CA VAL A 335 -5.19 1.40 -28.65
C VAL A 335 -4.44 1.53 -29.97
N ASP A 336 -5.17 1.78 -31.06
CA ASP A 336 -4.65 1.95 -32.43
C ASP A 336 -4.03 0.70 -33.07
N ARG A 337 -4.23 -0.49 -32.49
CA ARG A 337 -3.86 -1.77 -33.11
C ARG A 337 -5.06 -2.42 -33.82
N ASN A 338 -4.81 -3.12 -34.93
CA ASN A 338 -5.79 -4.00 -35.59
C ASN A 338 -5.15 -5.38 -35.90
N PRO A 339 -5.67 -6.50 -35.35
CA PRO A 339 -6.75 -6.57 -34.36
C PRO A 339 -6.37 -5.86 -33.03
N ILE A 340 -7.35 -5.47 -32.23
CA ILE A 340 -7.11 -4.70 -30.99
C ILE A 340 -6.27 -5.49 -29.99
N TYR A 341 -6.62 -6.77 -29.80
CA TYR A 341 -5.92 -7.66 -28.89
C TYR A 341 -4.78 -8.40 -29.60
N GLY A 342 -3.56 -8.28 -29.08
CA GLY A 342 -2.41 -9.06 -29.52
C GLY A 342 -1.07 -8.44 -29.13
N ASP A 343 0.00 -8.93 -29.75
CA ASP A 343 1.37 -8.60 -29.36
C ASP A 343 1.88 -7.27 -29.92
N MET A 344 2.81 -6.66 -29.17
CA MET A 344 3.65 -5.54 -29.55
C MET A 344 5.02 -5.73 -28.91
N LEU A 345 6.08 -5.66 -29.72
CA LEU A 345 7.47 -5.78 -29.27
C LEU A 345 8.25 -4.51 -29.62
N SER A 346 8.94 -3.95 -28.64
CA SER A 346 9.89 -2.85 -28.79
C SER A 346 11.25 -3.24 -28.22
N ALA A 347 12.32 -2.82 -28.91
CA ALA A 347 13.69 -3.06 -28.46
C ALA A 347 14.03 -2.30 -27.18
N THR A 348 13.35 -1.19 -26.89
CA THR A 348 13.61 -0.36 -25.71
C THR A 348 12.32 0.01 -24.97
N ALA A 349 12.45 0.25 -23.66
CA ALA A 349 11.37 0.75 -22.83
C ALA A 349 11.12 2.27 -23.02
N GLY A 350 12.07 3.01 -23.61
CA GLY A 350 11.97 4.46 -23.85
C GLY A 350 11.75 5.30 -22.59
N ARG A 351 12.26 4.84 -21.45
CA ARG A 351 12.18 5.54 -20.15
C ARG A 351 13.29 6.60 -20.06
N PRO A 352 13.03 7.79 -19.49
CA PRO A 352 14.09 8.76 -19.26
C PRO A 352 15.06 8.26 -18.18
N SER A 353 16.34 8.63 -18.31
CA SER A 353 17.39 8.30 -17.33
C SER A 353 17.06 8.84 -15.93
N ALA A 354 16.38 9.98 -15.86
CA ALA A 354 15.98 10.61 -14.60
C ALA A 354 15.06 9.70 -13.74
N LEU A 355 14.20 8.88 -14.38
CA LEU A 355 13.36 7.90 -13.69
C LEU A 355 14.04 6.56 -13.44
N THR A 356 15.18 6.31 -14.09
CA THR A 356 15.84 5.01 -14.11
C THR A 356 17.27 5.07 -13.54
N PRO A 357 17.45 5.56 -12.30
CA PRO A 357 18.77 5.64 -11.67
C PRO A 357 19.32 4.26 -11.26
N GLY A 358 18.51 3.20 -11.33
CA GLY A 358 18.91 1.85 -11.00
C GLY A 358 19.80 1.22 -12.08
N VAL A 359 20.60 0.23 -11.66
CA VAL A 359 21.49 -0.53 -12.55
C VAL A 359 20.69 -1.13 -13.70
N GLY A 360 21.20 -1.02 -14.93
CA GLY A 360 20.55 -1.56 -16.12
C GLY A 360 19.29 -0.80 -16.56
N GLY A 361 19.16 0.49 -16.22
CA GLY A 361 18.01 1.30 -16.60
C GLY A 361 16.73 0.95 -15.84
N ARG A 362 16.87 0.42 -14.63
CA ARG A 362 15.75 0.09 -13.74
C ARG A 362 15.23 1.34 -13.04
N TYR A 363 13.94 1.34 -12.75
CA TYR A 363 13.36 2.28 -11.79
C TYR A 363 14.04 2.15 -10.43
N LEU A 364 13.82 3.15 -9.60
CA LEU A 364 14.27 3.11 -8.21
C LEU A 364 13.37 2.16 -7.42
N TYR A 365 13.96 1.23 -6.67
CA TYR A 365 13.25 0.34 -5.75
C TYR A 365 13.98 0.36 -4.40
N LEU A 366 13.43 1.08 -3.44
CA LEU A 366 14.02 1.21 -2.10
C LEU A 366 13.27 0.31 -1.11
N PRO A 367 13.97 -0.46 -0.27
CA PRO A 367 13.32 -1.12 0.85
C PRO A 367 12.88 -0.08 1.89
N ALA A 368 11.78 -0.33 2.58
CA ALA A 368 11.43 0.47 3.76
C ALA A 368 12.54 0.31 4.82
N PRO A 369 13.05 1.41 5.41
CA PRO A 369 14.12 1.33 6.41
C PRO A 369 13.60 0.65 7.68
N ASN A 370 14.38 -0.31 8.20
CA ASN A 370 14.14 -0.92 9.53
C ASN A 370 15.17 -0.45 10.58
N TYR A 371 16.22 0.26 10.15
CA TYR A 371 17.31 0.77 10.98
C TYR A 371 18.00 -0.31 11.83
N ALA A 372 18.09 -1.54 11.31
CA ALA A 372 18.63 -2.70 12.03
C ALA A 372 20.04 -2.50 12.61
N THR A 373 20.86 -1.66 11.96
CA THR A 373 22.25 -1.38 12.35
C THR A 373 22.41 -0.15 13.23
N ASN A 374 21.34 0.61 13.50
CA ASN A 374 21.39 1.81 14.34
C ASN A 374 21.23 1.41 15.82
N PRO A 375 22.09 1.90 16.73
CA PRO A 375 21.87 1.75 18.16
C PRO A 375 20.66 2.60 18.61
N VAL A 376 20.05 2.24 19.74
CA VAL A 376 18.93 3.02 20.32
C VAL A 376 19.29 4.50 20.57
N THR A 377 20.57 4.80 20.81
CA THR A 377 21.07 6.17 20.98
C THR A 377 20.97 7.03 19.72
N ASP A 378 20.75 6.46 18.54
CA ASP A 378 20.48 7.20 17.31
C ASP A 378 19.02 7.70 17.23
N PHE A 379 18.17 7.31 18.16
CA PHE A 379 16.77 7.69 18.20
C PHE A 379 16.51 8.79 19.22
N ILE A 380 15.50 9.60 18.93
CA ILE A 380 14.83 10.47 19.89
C ILE A 380 13.40 9.98 20.01
N ASN A 381 13.01 9.49 21.18
CA ASN A 381 11.60 9.33 21.50
C ASN A 381 11.01 10.74 21.71
N ILE A 382 10.06 11.12 20.85
CA ILE A 382 9.50 12.48 20.89
C ILE A 382 8.74 12.80 22.19
N LYS A 383 8.32 11.78 22.96
CA LYS A 383 7.63 11.95 24.25
C LYS A 383 8.59 12.03 25.43
N ASP A 384 9.87 11.70 25.27
CA ASP A 384 10.86 11.75 26.36
C ASP A 384 11.51 13.15 26.47
N PRO A 385 11.23 13.93 27.53
CA PRO A 385 11.84 15.24 27.73
C PRO A 385 13.37 15.21 27.83
N ALA A 386 13.95 14.08 28.25
CA ALA A 386 15.40 13.93 28.33
C ALA A 386 16.06 13.84 26.94
N GLN A 387 15.31 13.40 25.93
CA GLN A 387 15.81 13.22 24.56
C GLN A 387 15.35 14.34 23.62
N ASN A 388 14.16 14.89 23.84
CA ASN A 388 13.50 15.83 22.93
C ASN A 388 13.81 17.32 23.22
N GLY A 389 14.74 17.58 24.16
CA GLY A 389 15.15 18.92 24.59
C GLY A 389 14.18 19.59 25.57
N GLY A 390 13.60 18.82 26.49
CA GLY A 390 12.78 19.32 27.61
C GLY A 390 11.34 19.68 27.24
N ARG A 391 10.82 19.19 26.12
CA ARG A 391 9.49 19.54 25.60
C ARG A 391 8.44 18.54 26.05
N THR A 392 7.24 19.05 26.33
CA THR A 392 6.09 18.22 26.68
C THR A 392 5.33 17.81 25.43
N ILE A 393 5.19 16.50 25.23
CA ILE A 393 4.34 15.89 24.21
C ILE A 393 3.50 14.81 24.91
N LYS A 394 2.18 14.86 24.72
CA LYS A 394 1.22 13.89 25.23
C LYS A 394 0.84 12.86 24.17
N GLY A 395 0.53 13.31 22.95
CA GLY A 395 -0.05 12.45 21.91
C GLY A 395 -1.45 11.93 22.25
N ASP A 396 -2.28 12.73 22.93
CA ASP A 396 -3.64 12.38 23.35
C ASP A 396 -4.75 13.19 22.65
N ASN A 397 -4.40 13.93 21.59
CA ASN A 397 -5.27 14.84 20.83
C ASN A 397 -5.85 16.03 21.64
N THR A 398 -5.38 16.29 22.88
CA THR A 398 -5.92 17.37 23.72
C THR A 398 -5.14 18.68 23.61
N LEU A 399 -3.84 18.61 23.38
CA LEU A 399 -2.91 19.74 23.33
C LEU A 399 -2.55 20.08 21.89
N ASP A 400 -2.41 21.37 21.56
CA ASP A 400 -1.69 21.76 20.34
C ASP A 400 -0.19 21.56 20.52
N GLU A 401 0.36 20.58 19.81
CA GLU A 401 1.76 20.17 19.90
C GLU A 401 2.61 20.74 18.76
N SER A 402 2.04 21.61 17.91
CA SER A 402 2.70 22.13 16.70
C SER A 402 4.11 22.69 16.97
N ALA A 403 4.23 23.62 17.93
CA ALA A 403 5.51 24.29 18.19
C ALA A 403 6.55 23.33 18.78
N ALA A 404 6.12 22.43 19.67
CA ALA A 404 6.99 21.44 20.29
C ALA A 404 7.50 20.43 19.25
N LEU A 405 6.61 19.85 18.44
CA LEU A 405 6.97 18.87 17.42
C LEU A 405 7.88 19.47 16.35
N ASN A 406 7.60 20.69 15.86
CA ASN A 406 8.49 21.39 14.93
C ASN A 406 9.92 21.52 15.47
N ALA A 407 10.05 21.90 16.75
CA ALA A 407 11.34 22.05 17.38
C ALA A 407 12.05 20.69 17.65
N ILE A 408 11.29 19.63 17.93
CA ILE A 408 11.84 18.27 18.10
C ILE A 408 12.34 17.72 16.76
N LEU A 409 11.57 17.87 15.67
CA LEU A 409 12.01 17.44 14.35
C LEU A 409 13.24 18.20 13.88
N GLN A 410 13.31 19.51 14.16
CA GLN A 410 14.51 20.31 13.90
C GLN A 410 15.70 19.82 14.72
N LEU A 411 15.51 19.55 16.02
CA LEU A 411 16.55 19.00 16.89
C LEU A 411 17.07 17.65 16.36
N ALA A 412 16.16 16.75 15.98
CA ALA A 412 16.51 15.44 15.43
C ALA A 412 17.31 15.57 14.14
N ALA A 413 16.85 16.38 13.19
CA ALA A 413 17.54 16.62 11.93
C ALA A 413 18.94 17.23 12.14
N THR A 414 19.07 18.24 13.00
CA THR A 414 20.35 18.89 13.31
C THR A 414 21.37 17.93 13.96
N ASN A 415 20.90 17.01 14.79
CA ASN A 415 21.76 16.04 15.49
C ASN A 415 21.87 14.68 14.78
N ASN A 416 21.37 14.60 13.53
CA ASN A 416 21.33 13.36 12.75
C ASN A 416 20.71 12.18 13.54
N LYS A 417 19.57 12.43 14.18
CA LYS A 417 18.78 11.43 14.93
C LYS A 417 17.55 11.00 14.14
N ILE A 418 17.02 9.84 14.51
CA ILE A 418 15.74 9.32 14.02
C ILE A 418 14.67 9.67 15.04
N ALA A 419 13.65 10.41 14.64
CA ALA A 419 12.51 10.71 15.47
C ALA A 419 11.59 9.48 15.55
N TYR A 420 11.55 8.85 16.71
CA TYR A 420 10.61 7.78 17.04
C TYR A 420 9.33 8.39 17.59
N PHE A 421 8.21 8.10 16.94
CA PHE A 421 6.86 8.45 17.39
C PHE A 421 6.22 7.22 18.01
N PRO A 422 6.18 7.09 19.35
CA PRO A 422 5.29 6.12 20.00
C PRO A 422 3.86 6.27 19.48
N PHE A 423 3.02 5.24 19.59
CA PHE A 423 1.63 5.45 19.15
C PHE A 423 0.97 6.56 19.96
N GLY A 424 0.21 7.40 19.28
CA GLY A 424 -0.49 8.54 19.86
C GLY A 424 -1.18 9.35 18.77
N LYS A 425 -2.04 10.27 19.20
CA LYS A 425 -2.68 11.26 18.34
C LYS A 425 -2.12 12.65 18.67
N TYR A 426 -1.20 13.10 17.83
CA TYR A 426 -0.45 14.32 18.00
C TYR A 426 -1.15 15.46 17.28
N ARG A 427 -1.90 16.26 18.03
CA ARG A 427 -2.70 17.36 17.46
C ARG A 427 -1.80 18.54 17.09
N VAL A 428 -2.01 19.06 15.89
CA VAL A 428 -1.35 20.28 15.40
C VAL A 428 -2.40 21.27 14.91
N ASP A 429 -2.38 22.48 15.50
CA ASP A 429 -3.24 23.60 15.09
C ASP A 429 -2.57 24.52 14.06
N SER A 430 -1.34 24.20 13.66
CA SER A 430 -0.59 24.84 12.58
C SER A 430 0.32 23.82 11.88
N THR A 431 0.96 24.23 10.79
CA THR A 431 1.79 23.31 9.99
C THR A 431 2.91 22.65 10.81
N LEU A 432 2.98 21.32 10.76
CA LEU A 432 4.16 20.55 11.15
C LEU A 432 5.13 20.50 9.97
N LEU A 433 6.25 21.22 10.08
CA LEU A 433 7.33 21.22 9.12
C LEU A 433 8.28 20.05 9.41
N VAL A 434 8.49 19.19 8.41
CA VAL A 434 9.55 18.18 8.40
C VAL A 434 10.78 18.78 7.70
N PRO A 435 11.83 19.17 8.44
CA PRO A 435 12.99 19.85 7.85
C PRO A 435 13.91 18.89 7.07
N PRO A 436 14.76 19.40 6.17
CA PRO A 436 15.83 18.63 5.55
C PRO A 436 16.68 17.87 6.58
N GLY A 437 16.95 16.59 6.33
CA GLY A 437 17.70 15.70 7.21
C GLY A 437 16.83 14.82 8.13
N SER A 438 15.51 14.96 8.08
CA SER A 438 14.61 14.21 8.96
C SER A 438 14.55 12.71 8.64
N ARG A 439 14.53 11.88 9.69
CA ARG A 439 14.16 10.47 9.65
C ARG A 439 13.10 10.22 10.71
N ILE A 440 11.93 9.74 10.33
CA ILE A 440 10.74 9.61 11.18
C ILE A 440 10.21 8.17 11.06
N VAL A 441 9.97 7.54 12.20
CA VAL A 441 9.33 6.21 12.28
C VAL A 441 8.26 6.22 13.35
N GLY A 442 7.06 5.76 13.00
CA GLY A 442 5.94 5.59 13.94
C GLY A 442 5.84 4.17 14.48
N GLU A 443 5.34 4.05 15.70
CA GLU A 443 4.88 2.81 16.31
C GLU A 443 3.38 2.65 16.04
N GLY A 444 2.99 1.54 15.39
CA GLY A 444 1.58 1.22 15.17
C GLY A 444 0.81 2.31 14.41
N TRP A 445 1.40 2.94 13.39
CA TRP A 445 0.81 4.07 12.65
C TRP A 445 0.50 5.29 13.53
N ALA A 446 1.50 5.74 14.29
CA ALA A 446 1.45 6.97 15.08
C ALA A 446 0.91 8.15 14.25
N THR A 447 0.01 8.95 14.83
CA THR A 447 -0.92 9.79 14.07
C THR A 447 -0.70 11.28 14.31
N ILE A 448 -0.46 12.06 13.25
CA ILE A 448 -0.57 13.53 13.29
C ILE A 448 -2.00 13.93 12.94
N VAL A 449 -2.61 14.79 13.76
CA VAL A 449 -4.01 15.23 13.63
C VAL A 449 -4.06 16.74 13.41
N GLY A 450 -4.44 17.17 12.21
CA GLY A 450 -4.71 18.59 11.94
C GLY A 450 -6.00 19.06 12.61
N ASN A 451 -5.98 20.24 13.23
CA ASN A 451 -7.13 20.86 13.86
C ASN A 451 -7.07 22.40 13.83
N GLY A 452 -8.15 23.07 14.22
CA GLY A 452 -8.16 24.50 14.49
C GLY A 452 -8.36 25.40 13.26
N ALA A 453 -8.44 26.71 13.54
CA ALA A 453 -8.84 27.72 12.55
C ALA A 453 -7.85 27.90 11.38
N PHE A 454 -6.57 27.55 11.59
CA PHE A 454 -5.52 27.71 10.59
C PHE A 454 -5.81 26.95 9.28
N PHE A 455 -6.55 25.84 9.37
CA PHE A 455 -6.90 24.98 8.22
C PHE A 455 -8.35 25.15 7.74
N LYS A 456 -9.09 26.18 8.21
CA LYS A 456 -10.50 26.39 7.83
C LYS A 456 -10.70 27.18 6.53
N ASN A 457 -9.67 27.88 6.03
CA ASN A 457 -9.82 28.74 4.85
C ASN A 457 -9.52 27.99 3.53
N SER A 458 -10.56 27.60 2.80
CA SER A 458 -10.44 26.92 1.50
C SER A 458 -9.90 27.79 0.36
N ALA A 459 -9.97 29.13 0.49
CA ALA A 459 -9.39 30.05 -0.49
C ALA A 459 -7.86 30.20 -0.32
N ALA A 460 -7.32 29.83 0.84
CA ALA A 460 -5.89 29.88 1.16
C ALA A 460 -5.45 28.60 1.87
N PRO A 461 -5.53 27.43 1.21
CA PRO A 461 -5.29 26.14 1.85
C PRO A 461 -3.86 26.03 2.39
N LYS A 462 -3.70 25.33 3.52
CA LYS A 462 -2.45 25.18 4.28
C LYS A 462 -2.13 23.71 4.53
N PRO A 463 -0.84 23.33 4.51
CA PRO A 463 -0.43 21.96 4.80
C PRO A 463 -0.50 21.66 6.30
N VAL A 464 -1.13 20.54 6.68
CA VAL A 464 -1.05 20.00 8.04
C VAL A 464 0.38 19.50 8.28
N VAL A 465 0.89 18.64 7.40
CA VAL A 465 2.30 18.23 7.36
C VAL A 465 2.96 18.75 6.09
N GLN A 466 4.08 19.46 6.26
CA GLN A 466 4.87 20.01 5.16
C GLN A 466 6.27 19.40 5.15
N VAL A 467 6.58 18.57 4.14
CA VAL A 467 7.91 17.98 3.95
C VAL A 467 8.80 18.92 3.15
N GLY A 468 9.62 19.67 3.90
CA GLY A 468 10.46 20.75 3.40
C GLY A 468 9.66 21.95 2.88
N THR A 469 10.31 23.10 2.83
CA THR A 469 9.78 24.30 2.15
C THR A 469 10.00 24.17 0.62
N PRO A 470 9.26 24.92 -0.22
CA PRO A 470 9.50 24.97 -1.66
C PRO A 470 10.97 25.20 -2.01
N GLY A 471 11.51 24.32 -2.87
CA GLY A 471 12.91 24.38 -3.30
C GLY A 471 13.94 23.80 -2.32
N SER A 472 13.53 23.34 -1.13
CA SER A 472 14.45 22.68 -0.21
C SER A 472 15.06 21.41 -0.80
N ILE A 473 16.34 21.18 -0.50
CA ILE A 473 17.10 20.00 -0.89
C ILE A 473 17.61 19.29 0.36
N GLY A 474 17.35 18.00 0.48
CA GLY A 474 17.81 17.20 1.62
C GLY A 474 17.15 15.83 1.69
N THR A 475 17.34 15.14 2.81
CA THR A 475 16.72 13.83 3.05
C THR A 475 15.46 13.99 3.92
N ALA A 476 14.43 13.21 3.63
CA ALA A 476 13.29 13.02 4.52
C ALA A 476 12.82 11.57 4.38
N GLN A 477 12.96 10.76 5.43
CA GLN A 477 12.45 9.39 5.46
C GLN A 477 11.30 9.32 6.45
N ILE A 478 10.14 8.85 6.03
CA ILE A 478 8.93 8.75 6.86
C ILE A 478 8.36 7.34 6.71
N SER A 479 8.19 6.62 7.81
CA SER A 479 7.59 5.28 7.79
C SER A 479 6.59 5.10 8.92
N ASP A 480 5.55 4.29 8.67
CA ASP A 480 4.58 3.86 9.67
C ASP A 480 3.89 5.03 10.40
N MET A 481 3.53 6.07 9.65
CA MET A 481 2.80 7.23 10.17
C MET A 481 1.38 7.29 9.61
N ARG A 482 0.47 7.93 10.34
CA ARG A 482 -0.84 8.34 9.86
C ARG A 482 -0.96 9.86 9.91
N PHE A 483 -1.57 10.45 8.88
CA PHE A 483 -1.89 11.86 8.80
C PHE A 483 -3.40 12.03 8.62
N THR A 484 -4.04 12.82 9.47
CA THR A 484 -5.50 12.97 9.49
C THR A 484 -5.94 14.35 9.96
N ILE A 485 -7.25 14.57 10.03
CA ILE A 485 -7.90 15.75 10.62
C ILE A 485 -8.98 15.33 11.62
N SER A 486 -9.23 16.15 12.65
CA SER A 486 -10.26 15.86 13.67
C SER A 486 -11.55 16.68 13.55
N ASP A 487 -11.60 17.61 12.58
CA ASP A 487 -12.70 18.56 12.37
C ASP A 487 -12.87 18.79 10.85
N VAL A 488 -13.93 19.49 10.43
CA VAL A 488 -14.17 19.92 9.06
C VAL A 488 -13.19 21.05 8.70
N LEU A 489 -12.10 20.73 8.03
CA LEU A 489 -11.00 21.65 7.70
C LEU A 489 -10.87 21.84 6.18
N PRO A 490 -11.75 22.63 5.54
CA PRO A 490 -11.81 22.73 4.08
C PRO A 490 -10.60 23.44 3.46
N GLY A 491 -9.67 23.98 4.26
CA GLY A 491 -8.38 24.49 3.84
C GLY A 491 -7.20 23.54 4.12
N ALA A 492 -7.43 22.34 4.65
CA ALA A 492 -6.35 21.40 4.96
C ALA A 492 -5.82 20.68 3.71
N ILE A 493 -4.53 20.84 3.43
CA ILE A 493 -3.75 19.91 2.62
C ILE A 493 -3.09 18.96 3.62
N ILE A 494 -3.48 17.69 3.70
CA ILE A 494 -3.07 16.84 4.83
C ILE A 494 -1.56 16.56 4.77
N LEU A 495 -1.05 16.19 3.60
CA LEU A 495 0.37 15.98 3.37
C LEU A 495 0.84 16.74 2.13
N GLN A 496 1.79 17.66 2.32
CA GLN A 496 2.43 18.38 1.21
C GLN A 496 3.93 18.10 1.19
N VAL A 497 4.45 17.64 0.06
CA VAL A 497 5.89 17.44 -0.15
C VAL A 497 6.41 18.51 -1.10
N ASN A 498 7.47 19.20 -0.67
CA ASN A 498 8.16 20.19 -1.50
C ASN A 498 9.64 19.87 -1.73
N MET A 499 10.24 19.12 -0.80
CA MET A 499 11.64 18.78 -0.81
C MET A 499 12.00 17.86 -1.99
N ALA A 500 13.22 17.99 -2.49
CA ALA A 500 13.86 17.01 -3.34
C ALA A 500 15.14 16.49 -2.66
N PRO A 501 15.58 15.25 -2.97
CA PRO A 501 16.85 14.79 -2.47
C PRO A 501 18.03 15.44 -3.21
N PRO A 502 19.24 15.42 -2.62
CA PRO A 502 20.47 15.67 -3.36
C PRO A 502 20.57 14.76 -4.60
N ALA A 503 21.19 15.26 -5.67
CA ALA A 503 21.26 14.54 -6.95
C ALA A 503 21.93 13.15 -6.87
N ASN A 504 22.83 12.94 -5.91
CA ASN A 504 23.51 11.67 -5.66
C ASN A 504 22.73 10.71 -4.74
N SER A 505 21.51 11.06 -4.33
CA SER A 505 20.68 10.26 -3.43
C SER A 505 19.22 10.18 -3.93
N PRO A 506 18.97 9.69 -5.16
CA PRO A 506 17.60 9.55 -5.68
C PRO A 506 16.73 8.75 -4.70
N GLY A 507 15.50 9.22 -4.47
CA GLY A 507 14.59 8.67 -3.45
C GLY A 507 14.97 8.97 -2.01
N GLY A 508 15.90 9.90 -1.73
CA GLY A 508 16.22 10.35 -0.37
C GLY A 508 15.07 11.13 0.32
N VAL A 509 14.02 11.51 -0.41
CA VAL A 509 12.75 12.00 0.15
C VAL A 509 11.71 10.94 -0.12
N ALA A 510 11.30 10.22 0.92
CA ALA A 510 10.53 9.00 0.78
C ALA A 510 9.58 8.72 1.93
N ILE A 511 8.45 8.09 1.59
CA ILE A 511 7.35 7.77 2.51
C ILE A 511 6.93 6.31 2.28
N TRP A 512 6.98 5.50 3.33
CA TRP A 512 6.63 4.08 3.30
C TRP A 512 5.50 3.75 4.26
N ASN A 513 4.64 2.80 3.89
CA ASN A 513 3.71 2.10 4.79
C ASN A 513 2.89 3.05 5.68
N SER A 514 2.49 4.18 5.11
CA SER A 514 1.87 5.30 5.83
C SER A 514 0.47 5.58 5.31
N LEU A 515 -0.33 6.28 6.09
CA LEU A 515 -1.75 6.49 5.83
C LEU A 515 -2.07 7.99 5.81
N VAL A 516 -2.91 8.41 4.86
CA VAL A 516 -3.59 9.70 4.87
C VAL A 516 -5.08 9.39 4.93
N THR A 517 -5.75 9.76 6.02
CA THR A 517 -7.14 9.36 6.27
C THR A 517 -8.02 10.58 6.57
N VAL A 518 -9.30 10.52 6.18
CA VAL A 518 -10.30 11.54 6.55
C VAL A 518 -11.57 10.88 7.04
N GLY A 519 -11.85 10.99 8.35
CA GLY A 519 -13.03 10.40 8.98
C GLY A 519 -12.97 8.88 9.16
N GLY A 520 -14.10 8.28 9.50
CA GLY A 520 -14.25 6.81 9.59
C GLY A 520 -13.69 6.15 10.84
N THR A 521 -12.83 6.83 11.62
CA THR A 521 -12.22 6.32 12.86
C THR A 521 -12.64 7.14 14.07
N ARG A 522 -12.49 6.57 15.28
CA ARG A 522 -12.67 7.32 16.53
C ARG A 522 -11.68 8.49 16.65
N GLY A 523 -11.95 9.39 17.60
CA GLY A 523 -11.10 10.57 17.90
C GLY A 523 -11.33 11.81 17.04
N ALA A 524 -12.30 11.76 16.13
CA ALA A 524 -12.71 12.88 15.28
C ALA A 524 -14.22 13.16 15.43
N SER A 525 -14.72 13.27 16.67
CA SER A 525 -16.15 13.41 16.96
C SER A 525 -16.78 14.65 16.30
N ALA A 526 -16.07 15.78 16.23
CA ALA A 526 -16.53 16.99 15.56
C ALA A 526 -16.72 16.77 14.04
N LEU A 527 -15.77 16.12 13.39
CA LEU A 527 -15.88 15.71 11.99
C LEU A 527 -17.04 14.72 11.79
N ALA A 528 -17.11 13.66 12.60
CA ALA A 528 -18.12 12.62 12.50
C ALA A 528 -19.55 13.16 12.71
N ALA A 529 -19.72 14.11 13.63
CA ALA A 529 -21.00 14.78 13.87
C ALA A 529 -21.38 15.73 12.72
N SER A 530 -20.41 16.46 12.16
CA SER A 530 -20.66 17.40 11.05
C SER A 530 -20.91 16.69 9.71
N CYS A 531 -20.33 15.51 9.52
CA CYS A 531 -20.45 14.71 8.32
C CYS A 531 -21.43 13.53 8.50
N ASN A 532 -22.43 13.69 9.37
CA ASN A 532 -23.42 12.68 9.70
C ASN A 532 -24.41 12.40 8.54
N SER A 533 -25.30 11.43 8.73
CA SER A 533 -26.25 10.99 7.72
C SER A 533 -27.45 11.93 7.51
N ASP A 534 -27.70 12.90 8.41
CA ASP A 534 -28.88 13.78 8.37
C ASP A 534 -28.75 14.96 7.38
N GLY A 535 -27.52 15.29 6.97
CA GLY A 535 -27.23 16.42 6.10
C GLY A 535 -27.75 16.23 4.68
N SER A 536 -28.52 17.17 4.16
CA SER A 536 -28.97 17.16 2.76
C SER A 536 -27.82 17.22 1.73
N ASN A 537 -26.57 17.45 2.16
CA ASN A 537 -25.37 17.61 1.31
C ASN A 537 -24.13 16.95 1.94
N GLN A 538 -23.09 16.70 1.12
CA GLN A 538 -21.82 16.16 1.59
C GLN A 538 -20.97 17.19 2.37
N CYS A 539 -20.24 16.69 3.34
CA CYS A 539 -19.41 17.46 4.26
C CYS A 539 -18.09 17.89 3.60
N LYS A 540 -17.85 19.21 3.50
CA LYS A 540 -16.64 19.80 2.89
C LYS A 540 -15.41 19.64 3.80
N ALA A 541 -14.89 18.42 3.96
CA ALA A 541 -14.00 18.06 5.06
C ALA A 541 -12.53 18.49 4.90
N ALA A 542 -11.93 18.28 3.73
CA ALA A 542 -10.49 18.48 3.50
C ALA A 542 -10.20 18.99 2.09
N TYR A 543 -9.16 19.81 1.92
CA TYR A 543 -8.79 20.40 0.63
C TYR A 543 -8.00 19.42 -0.25
N LEU A 544 -6.94 18.79 0.24
CA LEU A 544 -6.21 17.75 -0.50
C LEU A 544 -5.69 16.69 0.45
N GLY A 545 -5.64 15.45 -0.01
CA GLY A 545 -4.95 14.38 0.72
C GLY A 545 -3.44 14.55 0.63
N ILE A 546 -2.92 14.45 -0.60
CA ILE A 546 -1.50 14.52 -0.91
C ILE A 546 -1.24 15.60 -1.96
N HIS A 547 -0.25 16.46 -1.74
CA HIS A 547 0.25 17.41 -2.74
C HIS A 547 1.75 17.28 -2.94
N LEU A 548 2.19 16.81 -4.10
CA LEU A 548 3.58 16.82 -4.53
C LEU A 548 3.82 18.05 -5.39
N SER A 549 4.49 19.07 -4.83
CA SER A 549 4.67 20.35 -5.52
C SER A 549 5.67 20.24 -6.67
N ASN A 550 5.72 21.26 -7.53
CA ASN A 550 6.62 21.30 -8.69
C ASN A 550 8.11 21.16 -8.35
N THR A 551 8.53 21.52 -7.13
CA THR A 551 9.91 21.40 -6.66
C THR A 551 10.23 20.05 -6.02
N SER A 552 9.23 19.22 -5.72
CA SER A 552 9.40 17.95 -5.01
C SER A 552 10.01 16.87 -5.90
N SER A 553 10.66 15.88 -5.30
CA SER A 553 11.06 14.62 -5.94
C SER A 553 10.90 13.54 -4.88
N THR A 554 9.95 12.64 -5.06
CA THR A 554 9.45 11.81 -3.96
C THR A 554 9.38 10.35 -4.36
N TYR A 555 9.76 9.48 -3.43
CA TYR A 555 9.48 8.05 -3.48
C TYR A 555 8.35 7.72 -2.50
N ILE A 556 7.21 7.26 -3.01
CA ILE A 556 6.08 6.83 -2.18
C ILE A 556 5.90 5.33 -2.36
N GLU A 557 5.78 4.61 -1.26
CA GLU A 557 5.52 3.17 -1.27
C GLU A 557 4.46 2.77 -0.26
N ASN A 558 3.44 2.04 -0.74
CA ASN A 558 2.37 1.49 0.10
C ASN A 558 1.73 2.57 0.98
N VAL A 559 1.26 3.65 0.34
CA VAL A 559 0.57 4.74 1.01
C VAL A 559 -0.89 4.75 0.61
N TRP A 560 -1.77 4.74 1.61
CA TRP A 560 -3.21 4.76 1.42
C TRP A 560 -3.79 6.14 1.76
N ASN A 561 -4.38 6.80 0.76
CA ASN A 561 -4.97 8.11 0.81
C ASN A 561 -6.50 8.02 0.73
N TRP A 562 -7.15 7.85 1.87
CA TRP A 562 -8.53 7.41 1.98
C TRP A 562 -9.44 8.46 2.62
N VAL A 563 -10.52 8.79 1.93
CA VAL A 563 -11.69 9.44 2.54
C VAL A 563 -12.66 8.36 2.98
N ALA A 564 -13.11 8.43 4.22
CA ALA A 564 -13.98 7.38 4.75
C ALA A 564 -15.29 7.24 3.98
N ASP A 565 -15.52 6.06 3.43
CA ASP A 565 -16.79 5.65 2.83
C ASP A 565 -17.74 5.03 3.88
N HIS A 566 -17.20 4.55 4.99
CA HIS A 566 -17.94 3.96 6.12
C HIS A 566 -17.30 4.30 7.47
N THR A 567 -18.04 4.06 8.57
CA THR A 567 -17.46 4.02 9.92
C THR A 567 -16.76 2.67 10.09
N ALA A 568 -15.43 2.68 10.14
CA ALA A 568 -14.59 1.48 10.20
C ALA A 568 -14.43 0.89 11.61
N GLU A 569 -15.09 1.49 12.61
CA GLU A 569 -15.02 1.10 14.02
C GLU A 569 -16.40 1.30 14.68
N ASP A 570 -16.60 0.69 15.85
CA ASP A 570 -17.91 0.73 16.53
C ASP A 570 -18.14 2.06 17.26
N PHE A 571 -18.65 3.06 16.54
CA PHE A 571 -19.14 4.32 17.11
C PHE A 571 -20.23 4.94 16.24
N SER A 572 -21.04 5.84 16.82
CA SER A 572 -22.03 6.61 16.06
C SER A 572 -21.36 7.78 15.33
N GLY A 573 -21.50 7.87 14.01
CA GLY A 573 -20.98 8.96 13.19
C GLY A 573 -21.36 8.76 11.73
N GLY A 574 -21.11 9.75 10.87
CA GLY A 574 -21.28 9.58 9.42
C GLY A 574 -19.97 9.66 8.64
N SER A 575 -20.05 9.10 7.44
CA SER A 575 -18.99 9.05 6.42
C SER A 575 -19.36 9.85 5.16
N ARG A 576 -20.31 10.80 5.24
CA ARG A 576 -20.76 11.59 4.08
C ARG A 576 -19.80 12.73 3.79
N ILE A 577 -18.59 12.38 3.35
CA ILE A 577 -17.45 13.28 3.24
C ILE A 577 -17.15 13.61 1.76
N ALA A 578 -17.01 14.91 1.48
CA ALA A 578 -16.46 15.43 0.24
C ALA A 578 -15.08 16.08 0.51
N GLY A 579 -14.02 15.28 0.50
CA GLY A 579 -12.65 15.79 0.39
C GLY A 579 -12.34 16.16 -1.06
N LYS A 580 -11.87 17.39 -1.35
CA LYS A 580 -11.86 17.93 -2.73
C LYS A 580 -11.09 17.04 -3.72
N GLY A 581 -9.81 16.75 -3.47
CA GLY A 581 -8.96 15.98 -4.39
C GLY A 581 -7.95 15.10 -3.67
N GLY A 582 -7.66 13.92 -4.22
CA GLY A 582 -6.81 12.92 -3.61
C GLY A 582 -5.33 13.29 -3.63
N ALA A 583 -4.60 12.71 -4.58
CA ALA A 583 -3.20 13.01 -4.81
C ALA A 583 -3.06 13.98 -6.00
N LEU A 584 -2.54 15.18 -5.75
CA LEU A 584 -2.13 16.14 -6.78
C LEU A 584 -0.62 16.09 -6.96
N VAL A 585 -0.18 15.71 -8.15
CA VAL A 585 1.24 15.68 -8.54
C VAL A 585 1.49 16.78 -9.57
N GLN A 586 2.33 17.74 -9.17
CA GLN A 586 2.85 18.80 -10.05
C GLN A 586 4.38 18.72 -10.18
N SER A 587 5.01 17.74 -9.52
CA SER A 587 6.45 17.53 -9.54
C SER A 587 6.99 17.52 -10.98
N THR A 588 8.10 18.23 -11.18
CA THR A 588 8.86 18.22 -12.44
C THR A 588 10.14 17.38 -12.33
N LYS A 589 10.41 16.83 -11.15
CA LYS A 589 11.58 16.01 -10.85
C LYS A 589 11.17 14.53 -10.74
N PRO A 590 12.13 13.59 -10.79
CA PRO A 590 11.83 12.17 -10.68
C PRO A 590 10.97 11.84 -9.46
N THR A 591 9.83 11.20 -9.71
CA THR A 591 8.88 10.80 -8.69
C THR A 591 8.43 9.36 -8.96
N TRP A 592 8.46 8.53 -7.92
CA TRP A 592 8.06 7.12 -7.99
C TRP A 592 6.91 6.88 -7.02
N LEU A 593 5.78 6.41 -7.54
CA LEU A 593 4.58 6.08 -6.78
C LEU A 593 4.37 4.57 -6.87
N HIS A 594 4.88 3.86 -5.88
CA HIS A 594 4.73 2.42 -5.73
C HIS A 594 3.53 2.11 -4.82
N ALA A 595 2.53 1.39 -5.32
CA ALA A 595 1.36 0.99 -4.54
C ALA A 595 0.66 2.19 -3.85
N LEU A 596 0.31 3.22 -4.62
CA LEU A 596 -0.51 4.33 -4.13
C LEU A 596 -1.99 3.91 -4.20
N GLY A 597 -2.68 3.93 -3.05
CA GLY A 597 -4.13 3.87 -2.99
C GLY A 597 -4.68 5.26 -2.79
N SER A 598 -5.61 5.72 -3.62
CA SER A 598 -6.31 6.99 -3.39
C SER A 598 -7.79 6.82 -3.67
N GLU A 599 -8.63 6.99 -2.66
CA GLU A 599 -10.02 6.54 -2.72
C GLU A 599 -11.00 7.57 -2.19
N HIS A 600 -12.16 7.63 -2.84
CA HIS A 600 -13.35 8.39 -2.44
C HIS A 600 -13.15 9.90 -2.37
N TRP A 601 -12.13 10.44 -3.03
CA TRP A 601 -11.98 11.87 -3.20
C TRP A 601 -12.99 12.41 -4.22
N TRP A 602 -13.42 13.66 -4.03
CA TRP A 602 -14.61 14.20 -4.68
C TRP A 602 -14.41 14.49 -6.16
N LEU A 603 -13.28 15.08 -6.55
CA LEU A 603 -13.01 15.50 -7.93
C LEU A 603 -12.11 14.52 -8.70
N TYR A 604 -11.13 13.93 -8.02
CA TYR A 604 -10.17 12.98 -8.61
C TYR A 604 -9.42 12.22 -7.52
N GLN A 605 -8.96 11.03 -7.88
CA GLN A 605 -8.14 10.19 -7.04
C GLN A 605 -6.65 10.50 -7.23
N LEU A 606 -6.16 10.48 -8.48
CA LEU A 606 -4.83 10.95 -8.85
C LEU A 606 -4.91 12.00 -9.98
N ASN A 607 -4.29 13.15 -9.75
CA ASN A 607 -4.17 14.23 -10.73
C ASN A 607 -2.70 14.50 -11.06
N LEU A 608 -2.33 14.32 -12.33
CA LEU A 608 -1.02 14.67 -12.87
C LEU A 608 -1.15 15.96 -13.67
N HIS A 609 -0.84 17.10 -13.03
CA HIS A 609 -0.99 18.41 -13.66
C HIS A 609 0.37 18.98 -14.07
N ARG A 610 0.67 18.93 -15.37
CA ARG A 610 1.95 19.34 -15.96
C ARG A 610 3.18 18.69 -15.29
N ALA A 611 2.97 17.51 -14.69
CA ALA A 611 4.02 16.78 -14.01
C ALA A 611 5.06 16.26 -15.01
N GLN A 612 6.29 16.05 -14.56
CA GLN A 612 7.35 15.47 -15.37
C GLN A 612 8.08 14.38 -14.62
N ASN A 613 8.47 13.31 -15.34
CA ASN A 613 9.28 12.22 -14.80
C ASN A 613 8.56 11.52 -13.63
N VAL A 614 7.40 10.93 -13.92
CA VAL A 614 6.59 10.20 -12.93
C VAL A 614 6.44 8.74 -13.34
N ALA A 615 6.76 7.83 -12.42
CA ALA A 615 6.52 6.40 -12.55
C ALA A 615 5.48 5.93 -11.53
N ILE A 616 4.46 5.18 -11.96
CA ILE A 616 3.34 4.71 -11.13
C ILE A 616 3.22 3.19 -11.27
N THR A 617 3.29 2.45 -10.16
CA THR A 617 3.29 0.98 -10.14
C THR A 617 2.71 0.44 -8.83
N LEU A 618 1.46 0.05 -8.68
CA LEU A 618 0.28 0.46 -9.43
C LEU A 618 -0.41 1.64 -8.72
N LEU A 619 -1.43 2.22 -9.36
CA LEU A 619 -2.46 3.01 -8.68
C LEU A 619 -3.65 2.11 -8.36
N GLN A 620 -4.19 2.20 -7.15
CA GLN A 620 -5.52 1.70 -6.82
C GLN A 620 -6.42 2.89 -6.46
N SER A 621 -7.68 2.83 -6.90
CA SER A 621 -8.61 3.94 -6.65
C SER A 621 -10.09 3.56 -6.67
N GLU A 622 -10.90 4.26 -5.89
CA GLU A 622 -12.35 4.14 -5.89
C GLU A 622 -13.04 5.48 -6.03
N THR A 623 -14.15 5.49 -6.76
CA THR A 623 -15.05 6.64 -6.82
C THR A 623 -15.79 6.80 -5.49
N ASN A 624 -16.05 8.04 -5.07
CA ASN A 624 -16.82 8.29 -3.85
C ASN A 624 -18.24 7.74 -3.99
N TYR A 625 -18.68 6.93 -3.02
CA TYR A 625 -19.94 6.18 -3.09
C TYR A 625 -21.19 7.06 -3.10
N ASP A 626 -21.08 8.30 -2.63
CA ASP A 626 -22.17 9.27 -2.65
C ASP A 626 -22.40 9.88 -4.06
N GLN A 627 -21.60 9.52 -5.05
CA GLN A 627 -21.70 10.01 -6.44
C GLN A 627 -22.48 9.05 -7.34
N GLY A 628 -22.88 9.52 -8.53
CA GLY A 628 -23.70 8.77 -9.49
C GLY A 628 -25.17 9.22 -9.52
N ASP A 629 -26.05 8.40 -10.09
CA ASP A 629 -27.46 8.75 -10.39
C ASP A 629 -28.25 9.23 -9.17
N ASN A 630 -27.96 8.71 -7.98
CA ASN A 630 -28.69 9.02 -6.77
C ASN A 630 -27.91 9.98 -5.85
N ASN A 631 -26.91 10.69 -6.38
CA ASN A 631 -26.19 11.69 -5.61
C ASN A 631 -27.12 12.78 -5.07
N LEU A 632 -26.80 13.23 -3.86
CA LEU A 632 -27.53 14.32 -3.18
C LEU A 632 -26.95 15.69 -3.54
N GLN A 633 -25.64 15.74 -3.79
CA GLN A 633 -24.96 16.92 -4.32
C GLN A 633 -24.16 16.54 -5.56
N LEU A 634 -24.27 17.34 -6.61
CA LEU A 634 -23.60 17.12 -7.88
C LEU A 634 -22.19 17.75 -7.87
N PRO A 635 -21.11 16.98 -8.11
CA PRO A 635 -19.77 17.55 -8.28
C PRO A 635 -19.76 18.66 -9.36
N PRO A 636 -19.01 19.76 -9.17
CA PRO A 636 -17.97 19.93 -8.14
C PRO A 636 -18.49 20.48 -6.81
N ALA A 637 -19.78 20.78 -6.63
CA ALA A 637 -20.28 21.27 -5.35
C ALA A 637 -20.00 20.23 -4.24
N PRO A 638 -19.56 20.61 -3.02
CA PRO A 638 -19.48 21.97 -2.45
C PRO A 638 -18.18 22.74 -2.75
N TRP A 639 -17.35 22.26 -3.68
CA TRP A 639 -16.03 22.81 -4.02
C TRP A 639 -16.03 23.75 -5.24
N ALA A 640 -17.21 24.16 -5.74
CA ALA A 640 -17.33 24.91 -6.99
C ALA A 640 -16.48 26.20 -7.01
N SER A 641 -16.38 26.92 -5.89
CA SER A 641 -15.55 28.13 -5.77
C SER A 641 -14.04 27.86 -5.72
N GLU A 642 -13.63 26.63 -5.40
CA GLU A 642 -12.22 26.24 -5.29
C GLU A 642 -11.70 25.49 -6.52
N VAL A 643 -12.56 25.12 -7.47
CA VAL A 643 -12.14 24.50 -8.73
C VAL A 643 -11.23 25.48 -9.48
N ASN A 644 -9.97 25.08 -9.68
CA ASN A 644 -8.98 25.89 -10.39
C ASN A 644 -8.23 25.05 -11.44
N PRO A 645 -8.75 24.95 -12.66
CA PRO A 645 -8.17 24.13 -13.72
C PRO A 645 -6.77 24.59 -14.15
N THR A 646 -6.47 25.88 -14.02
CA THR A 646 -5.20 26.46 -14.49
C THR A 646 -4.06 26.21 -13.51
N VAL A 647 -4.25 26.55 -12.23
CA VAL A 647 -3.18 26.51 -11.22
C VAL A 647 -3.08 25.13 -10.56
N ARG A 648 -4.23 24.52 -10.24
CA ARG A 648 -4.30 23.24 -9.54
C ARG A 648 -4.59 22.07 -10.47
N GLY A 649 -5.00 22.34 -11.70
CA GLY A 649 -5.36 21.28 -12.64
C GLY A 649 -6.65 20.57 -12.24
N ASP A 650 -7.54 21.20 -11.47
CA ASP A 650 -8.80 20.56 -11.10
C ASP A 650 -9.67 20.32 -12.35
N PRO A 651 -10.43 19.20 -12.42
CA PRO A 651 -11.36 18.97 -13.51
C PRO A 651 -12.48 20.00 -13.50
N ASP A 652 -12.66 20.71 -14.62
CA ASP A 652 -13.81 21.58 -14.84
C ASP A 652 -15.00 20.76 -15.34
N PHE A 653 -15.77 20.21 -14.40
CA PHE A 653 -16.95 19.42 -14.71
C PHE A 653 -18.04 20.18 -15.48
N ASN A 654 -18.07 21.52 -15.44
CA ASN A 654 -19.04 22.27 -16.24
C ASN A 654 -18.69 22.20 -17.73
N THR A 655 -17.41 22.34 -18.07
CA THR A 655 -16.95 22.19 -19.46
C THR A 655 -16.92 20.72 -19.88
N ILE A 656 -16.35 19.84 -19.05
CA ILE A 656 -16.16 18.42 -19.36
C ILE A 656 -17.50 17.73 -19.65
N CYS A 657 -18.53 18.05 -18.86
CA CYS A 657 -19.82 17.40 -18.95
C CYS A 657 -20.88 18.22 -19.71
N ALA A 658 -20.53 19.35 -20.34
CA ALA A 658 -21.49 20.26 -20.97
C ALA A 658 -22.45 19.55 -21.96
N SER A 659 -21.93 18.59 -22.72
CA SER A 659 -22.68 17.83 -23.73
C SER A 659 -23.19 16.47 -23.27
N SER A 660 -22.87 16.03 -22.04
CA SER A 660 -23.32 14.71 -21.55
C SER A 660 -24.81 14.73 -21.24
N SER A 661 -25.56 13.76 -21.78
CA SER A 661 -26.95 13.51 -21.39
C SER A 661 -27.08 12.82 -20.03
N LYS A 662 -25.95 12.38 -19.44
CA LYS A 662 -25.85 11.67 -18.16
C LYS A 662 -25.06 12.50 -17.15
N GLN A 663 -25.49 13.74 -16.91
CA GLN A 663 -24.80 14.71 -16.05
C GLN A 663 -24.30 14.13 -14.72
N LYS A 664 -25.11 13.31 -14.04
CA LYS A 664 -24.73 12.71 -12.75
C LYS A 664 -23.60 11.69 -12.83
N ARG A 665 -23.56 10.87 -13.90
CA ARG A 665 -22.52 9.85 -14.13
C ARG A 665 -21.26 10.41 -14.78
N CYS A 666 -21.40 11.52 -15.52
CA CYS A 666 -20.28 12.28 -16.03
C CYS A 666 -19.52 13.01 -14.92
N ARG A 667 -20.28 13.59 -13.96
CA ARG A 667 -19.74 14.34 -12.83
C ARG A 667 -19.42 13.43 -11.65
N MET A 668 -18.49 12.52 -11.89
CA MET A 668 -17.93 11.62 -10.89
C MET A 668 -16.41 11.78 -10.87
N GLY A 669 -15.78 11.56 -9.71
CA GLY A 669 -14.34 11.73 -9.56
C GLY A 669 -13.55 10.81 -10.48
N PHE A 670 -12.58 11.34 -11.22
CA PHE A 670 -11.73 10.53 -12.10
C PHE A 670 -10.70 9.74 -11.29
N ALA A 671 -10.41 8.51 -11.71
CA ALA A 671 -9.31 7.73 -11.13
C ALA A 671 -7.96 8.36 -11.46
N ASN A 672 -7.66 8.47 -12.76
CA ASN A 672 -6.55 9.25 -13.29
C ASN A 672 -7.10 10.48 -14.00
N TYR A 673 -6.66 11.67 -13.61
CA TYR A 673 -6.83 12.91 -14.36
C TYR A 673 -5.46 13.43 -14.78
N ILE A 674 -5.16 13.41 -16.08
CA ILE A 674 -3.83 13.70 -16.62
C ILE A 674 -3.92 14.93 -17.52
N ASN A 675 -3.20 15.99 -17.18
CA ASN A 675 -3.25 17.26 -17.88
C ASN A 675 -1.85 17.75 -18.27
N GLY A 676 -1.37 17.26 -19.41
CA GLY A 676 -0.08 17.62 -20.00
C GLY A 676 1.12 17.12 -19.20
N GLY A 677 2.28 17.73 -19.44
CA GLY A 677 3.54 17.32 -18.83
C GLY A 677 4.39 16.44 -19.76
N SER A 678 5.31 15.67 -19.18
CA SER A 678 6.20 14.80 -19.96
C SER A 678 6.73 13.61 -19.17
N ASN A 679 7.13 12.53 -19.86
CA ASN A 679 7.75 11.36 -19.26
C ASN A 679 6.94 10.76 -18.10
N ILE A 680 5.68 10.41 -18.38
CA ILE A 680 4.78 9.80 -17.41
C ILE A 680 4.55 8.35 -17.80
N PHE A 681 4.82 7.44 -16.87
CA PHE A 681 4.74 6.00 -17.07
C PHE A 681 3.85 5.39 -15.99
N THR A 682 2.76 4.74 -16.38
CA THR A 682 1.89 4.02 -15.45
C THR A 682 1.78 2.54 -15.82
N TYR A 683 1.95 1.70 -14.81
CA TYR A 683 1.93 0.24 -14.89
C TYR A 683 0.87 -0.27 -13.94
N ALA A 684 -0.30 -0.46 -14.53
CA ALA A 684 -1.55 -0.79 -13.89
C ALA A 684 -2.21 0.37 -13.10
N SER A 685 -3.49 0.58 -13.39
CA SER A 685 -4.43 1.35 -12.56
C SER A 685 -5.63 0.46 -12.27
N ALA A 686 -5.81 0.05 -11.02
CA ALA A 686 -6.95 -0.73 -10.54
C ALA A 686 -8.03 0.22 -10.00
N SER A 687 -8.99 0.57 -10.85
CA SER A 687 -9.92 1.68 -10.55
C SER A 687 -11.37 1.26 -10.60
N TRP A 688 -12.15 1.51 -9.55
CA TRP A 688 -13.47 0.89 -9.40
C TRP A 688 -14.58 1.90 -9.07
N ALA A 689 -15.71 1.74 -9.76
CA ALA A 689 -16.99 2.28 -9.34
C ALA A 689 -17.88 1.13 -8.88
N PHE A 690 -18.35 1.18 -7.63
CA PHE A 690 -19.22 0.14 -7.06
C PHE A 690 -20.67 0.57 -6.92
N PHE A 691 -20.90 1.86 -6.68
CA PHE A 691 -22.20 2.38 -6.28
C PHE A 691 -22.56 3.62 -7.09
N SER A 692 -23.85 3.94 -7.06
CA SER A 692 -24.45 5.07 -7.76
C SER A 692 -25.30 5.91 -6.81
N GLY A 693 -24.77 6.19 -5.62
CA GLY A 693 -25.35 7.08 -4.61
C GLY A 693 -25.26 6.56 -3.17
N PRO A 694 -25.62 7.42 -2.20
CA PRO A 694 -25.44 7.17 -0.77
C PRO A 694 -26.20 5.92 -0.30
N GLY A 695 -25.66 5.22 0.71
CA GLY A 695 -26.26 3.99 1.22
C GLY A 695 -26.06 2.78 0.30
N TYR A 696 -24.93 2.75 -0.43
CA TYR A 696 -24.53 1.62 -1.26
C TYR A 696 -25.55 1.27 -2.36
N GLN A 697 -26.15 2.30 -2.97
CA GLN A 697 -27.15 2.11 -4.02
C GLN A 697 -26.53 1.51 -5.28
N GLN A 698 -27.20 0.50 -5.84
CA GLN A 698 -26.71 -0.22 -7.01
C GLN A 698 -26.71 0.66 -8.27
N CYS A 699 -25.77 0.37 -9.17
CA CYS A 699 -25.76 0.95 -10.51
C CYS A 699 -26.85 0.33 -11.39
N ALA A 700 -27.23 1.02 -12.47
CA ALA A 700 -28.30 0.57 -13.36
C ALA A 700 -27.97 -0.72 -14.16
N GLY A 701 -26.73 -1.21 -14.07
CA GLY A 701 -26.23 -2.39 -14.77
C GLY A 701 -24.72 -2.30 -15.05
N PRO A 702 -24.13 -3.32 -15.69
CA PRO A 702 -22.72 -3.34 -16.05
C PRO A 702 -22.33 -2.13 -16.90
N TYR A 703 -21.15 -1.55 -16.65
CA TYR A 703 -20.63 -0.39 -17.40
C TYR A 703 -21.44 0.91 -17.23
N THR A 704 -22.33 0.98 -16.24
CA THR A 704 -23.24 2.13 -16.08
C THR A 704 -23.07 2.95 -14.82
N CYS A 705 -22.15 2.61 -13.91
CA CYS A 705 -21.93 3.40 -12.70
C CYS A 705 -21.36 4.78 -13.05
N GLN A 706 -20.31 4.81 -13.86
CA GLN A 706 -19.56 6.03 -14.20
C GLN A 706 -19.40 6.17 -15.72
N GLU A 707 -19.37 7.39 -16.23
CA GLU A 707 -19.20 7.60 -17.68
C GLU A 707 -17.76 7.37 -18.12
N VAL A 708 -16.79 8.06 -17.50
CA VAL A 708 -15.35 7.96 -17.82
C VAL A 708 -14.56 7.69 -16.53
N MET A 709 -13.77 6.62 -16.51
CA MET A 709 -12.92 6.29 -15.35
C MET A 709 -11.59 7.04 -15.38
N HIS A 710 -10.85 6.93 -16.49
CA HIS A 710 -9.54 7.57 -16.69
C HIS A 710 -9.67 8.68 -17.73
N ARG A 711 -9.12 9.87 -17.44
CA ARG A 711 -9.20 11.01 -18.35
C ARG A 711 -7.83 11.63 -18.57
N VAL A 712 -7.40 11.61 -19.83
CA VAL A 712 -6.30 12.41 -20.34
C VAL A 712 -6.93 13.68 -20.91
N GLU A 713 -6.82 14.79 -20.18
CA GLU A 713 -7.29 16.09 -20.66
C GLU A 713 -6.39 16.61 -21.78
N SER A 714 -5.08 16.50 -21.58
CA SER A 714 -4.05 16.82 -22.56
C SER A 714 -2.92 15.79 -22.45
N SER A 715 -2.51 15.22 -23.59
CA SER A 715 -1.50 14.16 -23.61
C SER A 715 -0.12 14.69 -23.17
N PRO A 716 0.53 14.06 -22.19
CA PRO A 716 1.94 14.32 -21.91
C PRO A 716 2.83 13.89 -23.07
N THR A 717 3.98 14.56 -23.27
CA THR A 717 5.01 14.07 -24.20
C THR A 717 5.69 12.82 -23.61
N ASN A 718 5.89 11.76 -24.40
CA ASN A 718 6.41 10.47 -23.91
C ASN A 718 5.55 9.90 -22.76
N PHE A 719 4.24 9.82 -23.01
CA PHE A 719 3.29 9.19 -22.10
C PHE A 719 3.18 7.69 -22.43
N LYS A 720 3.28 6.84 -21.41
CA LYS A 720 3.03 5.40 -21.55
C LYS A 720 2.11 4.93 -20.46
N ALA A 721 0.95 4.41 -20.85
CA ALA A 721 0.01 3.81 -19.95
C ALA A 721 -0.23 2.35 -20.33
N PHE A 722 -0.01 1.48 -19.36
CA PHE A 722 -0.29 0.06 -19.50
C PHE A 722 -1.23 -0.37 -18.38
N GLY A 723 -2.30 -1.10 -18.74
CA GLY A 723 -3.27 -1.62 -17.79
C GLY A 723 -4.11 -0.55 -17.11
N LEU A 724 -4.69 0.39 -17.87
CA LEU A 724 -5.73 1.26 -17.32
C LEU A 724 -7.00 0.43 -17.17
N CYS A 725 -7.22 -0.12 -15.97
CA CYS A 725 -8.37 -0.97 -15.67
C CYS A 725 -9.51 -0.14 -15.06
N SER A 726 -10.75 -0.55 -15.32
CA SER A 726 -11.94 0.03 -14.72
C SER A 726 -12.92 -1.07 -14.30
N LYS A 727 -13.69 -0.80 -13.24
CA LYS A 727 -14.95 -1.49 -12.96
C LYS A 727 -16.12 -0.53 -13.13
N ASP A 728 -17.10 -0.97 -13.92
CA ASP A 728 -18.39 -0.35 -14.18
C ASP A 728 -18.37 1.10 -14.70
N ALA A 729 -17.38 1.39 -15.55
CA ALA A 729 -17.38 2.60 -16.37
C ALA A 729 -17.69 2.29 -17.84
N ARG A 730 -18.45 3.16 -18.52
CA ARG A 730 -18.70 3.05 -19.97
C ARG A 730 -17.39 3.19 -20.75
N VAL A 731 -16.65 4.25 -20.44
CA VAL A 731 -15.37 4.60 -21.07
C VAL A 731 -14.26 4.30 -20.07
N VAL A 732 -13.36 3.39 -20.46
CA VAL A 732 -12.17 3.09 -19.66
C VAL A 732 -11.27 4.32 -19.63
N ALA A 733 -10.95 4.86 -20.80
CA ALA A 733 -10.10 6.03 -20.94
C ALA A 733 -10.63 7.01 -22.00
N ARG A 734 -10.73 8.29 -21.65
CA ARG A 734 -10.85 9.39 -22.63
C ARG A 734 -9.46 9.94 -22.91
N LEU A 735 -9.04 9.88 -24.17
CA LEU A 735 -7.68 10.23 -24.61
C LEU A 735 -7.53 11.74 -24.81
N GLY A 736 -6.28 12.21 -24.91
CA GLY A 736 -5.96 13.63 -25.07
C GLY A 736 -6.39 14.23 -26.41
N ASP A 737 -6.65 13.40 -27.42
CA ASP A 737 -7.24 13.80 -28.71
C ASP A 737 -8.78 13.83 -28.69
N GLY A 738 -9.40 13.51 -27.54
CA GLY A 738 -10.84 13.49 -27.34
C GLY A 738 -11.52 12.15 -27.60
N ARG A 739 -10.82 11.14 -28.14
CA ARG A 739 -11.41 9.82 -28.37
C ARG A 739 -11.76 9.12 -27.05
N GLU A 740 -12.88 8.43 -27.05
CA GLU A 740 -13.33 7.60 -25.94
C GLU A 740 -13.04 6.13 -26.24
N ILE A 741 -12.32 5.47 -25.33
CA ILE A 741 -12.08 4.04 -25.39
C ILE A 741 -13.14 3.34 -24.54
N GLU A 742 -14.20 2.89 -25.20
CA GLU A 742 -15.29 2.16 -24.54
C GLU A 742 -14.81 0.79 -24.06
N ALA A 743 -15.26 0.40 -22.86
CA ALA A 743 -14.91 -0.90 -22.27
C ALA A 743 -15.47 -2.07 -23.09
N ASN A 744 -16.73 -1.98 -23.50
CA ASN A 744 -17.43 -3.01 -24.27
C ASN A 744 -17.62 -2.52 -25.71
N PRO A 745 -17.35 -3.34 -26.76
CA PRO A 745 -16.98 -4.76 -26.69
C PRO A 745 -15.47 -5.06 -26.63
N ASN A 746 -14.62 -4.08 -26.93
CA ASN A 746 -13.25 -4.40 -27.36
C ASN A 746 -12.16 -4.24 -26.28
N PHE A 747 -12.46 -3.57 -25.17
CA PHE A 747 -11.50 -3.32 -24.10
C PHE A 747 -12.02 -3.88 -22.78
N THR A 748 -12.51 -5.14 -22.79
CA THR A 748 -13.03 -5.83 -21.60
C THR A 748 -11.91 -6.44 -20.75
N GLY A 749 -12.22 -6.77 -19.49
CA GLY A 749 -11.24 -7.14 -18.44
C GLY A 749 -11.08 -5.98 -17.46
N SER A 750 -10.17 -5.93 -16.51
CA SER A 750 -9.62 -7.06 -15.80
C SER A 750 -10.59 -7.61 -14.73
N TRP A 751 -11.67 -6.89 -14.43
CA TRP A 751 -12.66 -7.27 -13.44
C TRP A 751 -13.59 -8.38 -13.94
N GLY A 752 -13.70 -9.47 -13.18
CA GLY A 752 -14.55 -10.62 -13.50
C GLY A 752 -16.03 -10.39 -13.23
N GLY A 753 -16.91 -11.14 -13.92
CA GLY A 753 -18.36 -11.11 -13.67
C GLY A 753 -19.15 -10.05 -14.45
N GLY A 754 -18.50 -9.31 -15.35
CA GLY A 754 -19.11 -8.25 -16.16
C GLY A 754 -18.74 -6.85 -15.65
N GLY A 755 -18.86 -5.84 -16.51
CA GLY A 755 -18.60 -4.44 -16.14
C GLY A 755 -17.13 -4.02 -16.12
N GLY A 756 -16.20 -4.94 -16.33
CA GLY A 756 -14.76 -4.63 -16.41
C GLY A 756 -14.36 -4.02 -17.74
N GLY A 757 -13.59 -2.92 -17.69
CA GLY A 757 -12.77 -2.45 -18.81
C GLY A 757 -11.25 -2.49 -18.55
N ASP A 758 -10.44 -2.72 -19.59
CA ASP A 758 -8.97 -2.78 -19.53
C ASP A 758 -8.33 -2.32 -20.85
N VAL A 759 -7.68 -1.15 -20.78
CA VAL A 759 -6.73 -0.70 -21.80
C VAL A 759 -5.35 -1.24 -21.44
N GLY A 760 -5.01 -2.38 -22.03
CA GLY A 760 -3.73 -3.05 -21.81
C GLY A 760 -2.53 -2.21 -22.25
N ARG A 761 -2.68 -1.41 -23.32
CA ARG A 761 -1.63 -0.50 -23.82
C ARG A 761 -2.18 0.75 -24.49
N TYR A 762 -1.66 1.90 -24.07
CA TYR A 762 -1.76 3.20 -24.75
C TYR A 762 -0.42 3.94 -24.67
N THR A 763 0.21 4.16 -25.82
CA THR A 763 1.53 4.82 -25.95
C THR A 763 1.50 5.77 -27.16
N PRO A 764 0.85 6.95 -27.03
CA PRO A 764 0.65 7.90 -28.13
C PRO A 764 1.91 8.62 -28.60
#